data_AF-A0A5S9P763-F1
#
_entry.id   AF-A0A5S9P763-F1
#
_cell.length_a   1.000
_cell.length_b   1.000
_cell.length_c   1.000
_cell.angle_alpha   90.00
_cell.angle_beta   90.00
_cell.angle_gamma   90.00
#
_symmetry.space_group_name_H-M   'P 1'
#
loop_
_entity.id
_entity.type
_entity.pdbx_description
1 polymer ?
#
loop_
_entity_poly.entity_id
_entity_poly.type
_entity_poly.pdbx_seq_one_letter_code
_entity_poly.pdbx_strand_id
1 'polypeptide(L)'
;MASIKITRSYSPTSSLKTSSPLLAAAGSLTGGSTGAESSSTLMGLMSTTSAPIYQLRTLTTNGDSVEITASGRFEVRGLAGNDVIAIRPGTTGGDLLDGGDGNDTLNAAESDDVLVGGAGTDRLNGGAGNDVLNGGAGGDTLNGGDGIDTAVYSSSPAAVIISLNLDPLRSTRGAGGEATGDTLTSIENLTGSSYNDVLSGNALDNQLVGMLGNDTLRGGDGNDLLIGDTIIDVDGNGVPDDDDGDGIPDGVNDTMAGGNDTLDGGAGNDRLFGGGGNDTLVGGFGNDELYGGYGDDLLTSGDGDDLLDGGEGDDQLIAGFGNDTLRGGGGKDWLNASLGDDLLYGGAGDDDLNAGDGLDQLYGEEGNDVLLGGAGDDLLYGGDGDDRLDGGSGNDLLDGGAGFDTADYSAGGAVGVDLGAGATSGAAAGDTLVSIEAVIGSGFDDILAGDGGNNSFRGGGGADTLVGQGGIDTADYSTSDEAVTIQLNSSAADPTAAGTGTGGDAEGDTLILIERIIGSAFADTLLGGELGDTLVGGAGADVLNGNGGTDTAEYSTSAAGVNVAIDAGLTTVGVGGDAEGDQLTNIENLIGSAYDDVLRAGAGNNRLDGGAGNDRLIGGLGADTLIGGDGVDTVDYSESNAAVGLGLTDVPGQATQGSGGHAQGDIIAQIENIIGSAFNDTLQGSAGANRLEGGDGNDTLRGQGGADVLIGGLGVDTASYSTSASGVNVSISSTGTTVGSGGDAQGDQLSGIENLTGSAFADVLTGSDGDNRLEGGAGDDRLVGGLGADTLVGGDGFDTADYSASNAGVTIQLSANPAAGTLGSGGHAAGDVLNTIEAVIGSAFTDTLLGSTGANKLVSGAGNDIMRGGSGADLLVATGTGSKTLYGDGISDGGTAGMDIFQIMGGTNVIADYQTGEDIYVNSLSNAALVQLSGGNNLALRLTGSTHTTYVIVGTTADPTAATQAANTILSTDLFVNPNLIA
;
A
#
# COMPACT_ATOMS: atom_id res chain seq x y z
N MET A 1 -19.30 -10.59 -39.18
CA MET A 1 -19.78 -9.24 -38.81
C MET A 1 -19.82 -9.25 -37.29
N ALA A 2 -18.72 -9.09 -36.54
CA ALA A 2 -17.57 -8.15 -36.62
C ALA A 2 -17.91 -6.76 -36.02
N SER A 3 -17.04 -6.08 -35.22
CA SER A 3 -15.75 -6.43 -34.57
C SER A 3 -15.29 -5.29 -33.59
N ILE A 4 -14.14 -5.46 -32.89
CA ILE A 4 -13.44 -4.53 -31.92
C ILE A 4 -14.06 -4.57 -30.50
N LYS A 5 -13.36 -4.74 -29.35
CA LYS A 5 -11.96 -5.04 -28.91
C LYS A 5 -10.88 -3.93 -28.87
N ILE A 6 -10.63 -3.38 -27.66
CA ILE A 6 -9.34 -2.92 -27.08
C ILE A 6 -9.40 -3.33 -25.56
N THR A 7 -8.51 -4.07 -24.85
CA THR A 7 -7.08 -3.94 -24.34
C THR A 7 -6.81 -2.75 -23.39
N ARG A 8 -5.93 -2.77 -22.35
CA ARG A 8 -5.04 -3.77 -21.65
C ARG A 8 -5.88 -4.60 -20.61
N SER A 9 -5.52 -5.20 -19.45
CA SER A 9 -4.35 -5.86 -18.77
C SER A 9 -4.92 -6.71 -17.58
N TYR A 10 -4.22 -7.45 -16.68
CA TYR A 10 -2.78 -7.79 -16.46
C TYR A 10 -2.63 -9.33 -16.18
N SER A 11 -1.87 -9.74 -15.15
CA SER A 11 -1.65 -11.09 -14.54
C SER A 11 -1.48 -10.91 -13.00
N PRO A 12 -1.19 -11.92 -12.10
CA PRO A 12 -0.64 -13.28 -12.30
C PRO A 12 -1.72 -14.36 -12.57
N THR A 13 -1.47 -15.65 -12.90
CA THR A 13 -0.26 -16.49 -13.15
C THR A 13 0.66 -16.92 -11.99
N SER A 14 0.22 -17.93 -11.24
CA SER A 14 0.95 -19.17 -10.92
C SER A 14 0.00 -20.36 -11.17
N SER A 15 0.40 -21.63 -11.19
CA SER A 15 1.46 -22.28 -11.98
C SER A 15 0.89 -23.64 -12.46
N LEU A 16 1.50 -24.34 -13.44
CA LEU A 16 0.97 -25.60 -13.97
C LEU A 16 1.92 -26.77 -13.70
N LYS A 17 1.55 -27.68 -12.78
CA LYS A 17 2.38 -28.87 -12.45
C LYS A 17 2.72 -29.70 -13.71
N THR A 18 3.98 -29.67 -14.11
CA THR A 18 4.59 -30.54 -15.12
C THR A 18 5.76 -31.33 -14.51
N SER A 19 5.49 -32.42 -13.77
CA SER A 19 5.33 -33.78 -14.33
C SER A 19 6.64 -34.52 -14.61
N SER A 20 7.09 -35.31 -13.62
CA SER A 20 8.04 -36.42 -13.80
C SER A 20 7.36 -37.80 -13.62
N PRO A 21 7.96 -38.92 -14.06
CA PRO A 21 7.20 -39.86 -14.89
C PRO A 21 6.70 -41.17 -14.26
N LEU A 22 5.50 -41.56 -14.72
CA LEU A 22 4.84 -42.87 -14.64
C LEU A 22 5.75 -44.12 -14.70
N LEU A 23 5.47 -45.08 -13.80
CA LEU A 23 5.44 -46.50 -14.16
C LEU A 23 4.02 -47.08 -13.89
N ALA A 24 3.51 -47.90 -14.80
CA ALA A 24 2.06 -48.01 -15.00
C ALA A 24 1.41 -49.37 -14.69
N ALA A 25 0.21 -49.33 -14.10
CA ALA A 25 -0.84 -50.33 -14.26
C ALA A 25 -2.22 -49.65 -14.27
N ALA A 26 -3.08 -49.95 -15.26
CA ALA A 26 -4.32 -49.19 -15.50
C ALA A 26 -5.58 -49.85 -14.88
N GLY A 27 -6.40 -49.06 -14.16
CA GLY A 27 -7.58 -49.54 -13.40
C GLY A 27 -8.98 -49.07 -13.87
N SER A 28 -9.10 -47.87 -14.45
CA SER A 28 -10.31 -47.37 -15.16
C SER A 28 -11.68 -47.50 -14.45
N LEU A 29 -12.07 -46.48 -13.67
CA LEU A 29 -13.47 -46.04 -13.56
C LEU A 29 -13.57 -44.51 -13.58
N THR A 30 -14.78 -43.98 -13.81
CA THR A 30 -14.96 -42.61 -14.36
C THR A 30 -15.79 -41.69 -13.46
N GLY A 31 -15.27 -40.48 -13.21
CA GLY A 31 -16.09 -39.31 -12.91
C GLY A 31 -15.78 -38.59 -11.60
N GLY A 32 -14.73 -37.77 -11.60
CA GLY A 32 -14.54 -36.70 -10.62
C GLY A 32 -14.70 -35.33 -11.29
N SER A 33 -15.29 -34.37 -10.58
CA SER A 33 -15.27 -32.94 -10.92
C SER A 33 -14.71 -32.21 -9.72
N THR A 34 -13.67 -31.40 -9.93
CA THR A 34 -12.92 -30.71 -8.87
C THR A 34 -13.78 -29.72 -8.09
N GLY A 35 -13.45 -29.54 -6.81
CA GLY A 35 -14.20 -28.71 -5.88
C GLY A 35 -14.05 -27.20 -6.11
N ALA A 36 -15.03 -26.47 -5.59
CA ALA A 36 -14.97 -25.04 -5.26
C ALA A 36 -16.13 -24.75 -4.29
N GLU A 37 -15.97 -25.07 -3.01
CA GLU A 37 -16.99 -24.84 -1.97
C GLU A 37 -16.41 -23.98 -0.85
N SER A 38 -16.52 -22.66 -1.01
CA SER A 38 -16.17 -21.70 0.03
C SER A 38 -17.21 -21.72 1.16
N SER A 39 -16.76 -21.93 2.40
CA SER A 39 -17.34 -21.38 3.63
C SER A 39 -18.89 -21.31 3.71
N SER A 40 -19.60 -22.44 3.54
CA SER A 40 -21.07 -22.46 3.80
C SER A 40 -21.77 -23.81 4.05
N THR A 41 -21.11 -24.86 4.58
CA THR A 41 -21.85 -26.09 4.99
C THR A 41 -21.40 -26.86 6.26
N LEU A 42 -20.89 -26.18 7.30
CA LEU A 42 -20.55 -26.81 8.61
C LEU A 42 -21.77 -27.28 9.46
N MET A 43 -22.88 -27.61 8.80
CA MET A 43 -24.02 -28.36 9.35
C MET A 43 -24.50 -29.46 8.36
N GLY A 44 -23.67 -29.84 7.39
CA GLY A 44 -24.03 -30.73 6.28
C GLY A 44 -23.68 -32.21 6.48
N LEU A 45 -22.53 -32.51 7.11
CA LEU A 45 -22.01 -33.89 7.20
C LEU A 45 -22.23 -34.59 8.55
N MET A 46 -22.83 -33.94 9.56
CA MET A 46 -23.27 -34.58 10.82
C MET A 46 -24.47 -35.54 10.61
N SER A 47 -24.33 -36.56 9.75
CA SER A 47 -25.39 -37.54 9.45
C SER A 47 -24.91 -38.79 8.67
N THR A 48 -23.97 -39.59 9.20
CA THR A 48 -23.92 -41.01 8.80
C THR A 48 -23.60 -41.99 9.94
N THR A 49 -22.68 -41.66 10.85
CA THR A 49 -22.58 -42.36 12.13
C THR A 49 -23.80 -42.02 12.98
N SER A 50 -24.56 -43.04 13.39
CA SER A 50 -25.69 -42.85 14.30
C SER A 50 -25.21 -42.91 15.74
N ALA A 51 -25.26 -41.78 16.45
CA ALA A 51 -24.91 -41.68 17.88
C ALA A 51 -25.40 -42.94 18.63
N PRO A 52 -24.50 -43.69 19.29
CA PRO A 52 -24.72 -45.11 19.55
C PRO A 52 -25.90 -45.39 20.47
N ILE A 53 -26.75 -46.34 20.06
CA ILE A 53 -28.08 -46.53 20.67
C ILE A 53 -27.99 -47.41 21.94
N TYR A 54 -27.66 -46.78 23.06
CA TYR A 54 -27.69 -47.39 24.38
C TYR A 54 -29.11 -47.76 24.85
N GLN A 55 -29.21 -48.83 25.63
CA GLN A 55 -30.37 -49.14 26.46
C GLN A 55 -30.24 -48.48 27.83
N LEU A 56 -30.78 -47.26 27.99
CA LEU A 56 -30.73 -46.49 29.24
C LEU A 56 -31.36 -47.24 30.43
N ARG A 57 -30.64 -47.20 31.57
CA ARG A 57 -30.92 -47.88 32.84
C ARG A 57 -30.68 -46.93 34.02
N THR A 58 -31.52 -45.91 34.15
CA THR A 58 -31.49 -44.97 35.28
C THR A 58 -31.81 -45.66 36.62
N LEU A 59 -31.01 -45.41 37.65
CA LEU A 59 -31.29 -45.84 39.02
C LEU A 59 -32.40 -44.98 39.67
N THR A 60 -32.94 -45.41 40.82
CA THR A 60 -34.12 -44.76 41.44
C THR A 60 -34.02 -44.51 42.95
N THR A 61 -32.91 -44.90 43.57
CA THR A 61 -32.59 -44.69 44.98
C THR A 61 -31.09 -44.49 45.15
N ASN A 62 -30.72 -43.55 46.00
CA ASN A 62 -29.34 -43.31 46.45
C ASN A 62 -28.71 -44.55 47.10
N GLY A 63 -27.53 -45.00 46.66
CA GLY A 63 -26.81 -46.13 47.23
C GLY A 63 -27.41 -47.49 46.86
N ASP A 64 -27.65 -47.72 45.57
CA ASP A 64 -28.22 -48.92 44.97
C ASP A 64 -27.11 -49.83 44.39
N SER A 65 -27.46 -51.06 44.01
CA SER A 65 -26.52 -51.99 43.37
C SER A 65 -27.19 -52.77 42.25
N VAL A 66 -26.61 -52.66 41.04
CA VAL A 66 -27.18 -53.17 39.80
C VAL A 66 -26.19 -54.09 39.07
N GLU A 67 -26.67 -55.27 38.66
CA GLU A 67 -25.96 -56.19 37.78
C GLU A 67 -26.70 -56.26 36.43
N ILE A 68 -26.02 -55.91 35.33
CA ILE A 68 -26.49 -56.13 33.96
C ILE A 68 -26.03 -57.53 33.54
N THR A 69 -26.97 -58.38 33.10
CA THR A 69 -26.74 -59.83 32.94
C THR A 69 -27.05 -60.37 31.54
N ALA A 70 -27.05 -59.49 30.53
CA ALA A 70 -27.29 -59.80 29.13
C ALA A 70 -26.44 -58.88 28.24
N SER A 71 -25.97 -59.37 27.09
CA SER A 71 -25.25 -58.58 26.08
C SER A 71 -26.12 -57.54 25.35
N GLY A 72 -25.46 -56.52 24.80
CA GLY A 72 -26.02 -55.34 24.14
C GLY A 72 -25.47 -54.06 24.77
N ARG A 73 -25.56 -52.91 24.09
CA ARG A 73 -25.12 -51.61 24.64
C ARG A 73 -26.13 -51.06 25.65
N PHE A 74 -25.67 -50.65 26.84
CA PHE A 74 -26.42 -50.09 27.96
C PHE A 74 -25.77 -48.79 28.44
N GLU A 75 -26.61 -47.91 28.99
CA GLU A 75 -26.18 -46.68 29.64
C GLU A 75 -26.75 -46.73 31.06
N VAL A 76 -25.89 -46.86 32.07
CA VAL A 76 -26.27 -46.98 33.47
C VAL A 76 -25.84 -45.71 34.18
N ARG A 77 -26.82 -44.88 34.57
CA ARG A 77 -26.57 -43.64 35.31
C ARG A 77 -27.02 -43.78 36.77
N GLY A 78 -26.07 -43.57 37.67
CA GLY A 78 -26.22 -43.61 39.12
C GLY A 78 -26.87 -42.37 39.70
N LEU A 79 -26.83 -42.28 41.03
CA LEU A 79 -27.39 -41.20 41.84
C LEU A 79 -26.49 -40.94 43.06
N ALA A 80 -26.61 -39.76 43.67
CA ALA A 80 -25.78 -39.38 44.82
C ALA A 80 -25.75 -40.44 45.96
N GLY A 81 -24.55 -40.88 46.34
CA GLY A 81 -24.25 -41.84 47.41
C GLY A 81 -23.88 -43.22 46.89
N ASN A 82 -22.87 -43.84 47.51
CA ASN A 82 -22.23 -45.13 47.22
C ASN A 82 -23.03 -46.15 46.36
N ASP A 83 -23.00 -45.99 45.05
CA ASP A 83 -23.62 -46.91 44.08
C ASP A 83 -22.63 -48.01 43.64
N VAL A 84 -23.14 -49.19 43.29
CA VAL A 84 -22.32 -50.30 42.76
C VAL A 84 -22.92 -50.83 41.46
N ILE A 85 -22.30 -50.44 40.34
CA ILE A 85 -22.71 -50.79 38.98
C ILE A 85 -21.79 -51.88 38.45
N ALA A 86 -22.37 -52.96 37.91
CA ALA A 86 -21.61 -54.05 37.31
C ALA A 86 -22.28 -54.56 36.03
N ILE A 87 -21.48 -54.67 34.98
CA ILE A 87 -21.73 -55.55 33.84
C ILE A 87 -21.21 -56.94 34.22
N ARG A 88 -21.83 -58.00 33.70
CA ARG A 88 -21.52 -59.37 34.13
C ARG A 88 -20.49 -60.00 33.19
N PRO A 89 -19.34 -60.49 33.70
CA PRO A 89 -18.34 -61.20 32.88
C PRO A 89 -18.96 -62.30 32.01
N GLY A 90 -18.57 -62.33 30.73
CA GLY A 90 -19.21 -63.12 29.67
C GLY A 90 -20.43 -62.48 29.00
N THR A 91 -20.67 -61.17 29.17
CA THR A 91 -21.54 -60.35 28.30
C THR A 91 -20.70 -59.36 27.49
N THR A 92 -21.31 -58.73 26.48
CA THR A 92 -20.59 -58.00 25.41
C THR A 92 -21.40 -56.81 24.87
N GLY A 93 -20.76 -55.67 24.70
CA GLY A 93 -21.19 -54.53 23.90
C GLY A 93 -21.02 -53.19 24.62
N GLY A 94 -19.99 -52.42 24.25
CA GLY A 94 -19.45 -51.23 24.95
C GLY A 94 -20.38 -50.43 25.86
N ASP A 95 -20.45 -50.72 27.15
CA ASP A 95 -21.41 -50.11 28.08
C ASP A 95 -20.92 -48.78 28.65
N LEU A 96 -21.82 -47.80 28.85
CA LEU A 96 -21.53 -46.52 29.52
C LEU A 96 -22.00 -46.56 30.98
N LEU A 97 -21.07 -46.44 31.93
CA LEU A 97 -21.31 -46.51 33.37
C LEU A 97 -20.98 -45.16 34.03
N ASP A 98 -21.97 -44.51 34.64
CA ASP A 98 -21.91 -43.18 35.27
C ASP A 98 -22.30 -43.33 36.75
N GLY A 99 -21.40 -43.04 37.70
CA GLY A 99 -21.61 -43.18 39.14
C GLY A 99 -22.35 -41.99 39.77
N GLY A 100 -21.70 -40.83 39.82
CA GLY A 100 -22.25 -39.55 40.26
C GLY A 100 -21.60 -38.99 41.53
N ASP A 101 -22.40 -38.37 42.42
CA ASP A 101 -21.93 -37.82 43.71
C ASP A 101 -21.68 -38.96 44.73
N GLY A 102 -20.58 -39.70 44.59
CA GLY A 102 -20.46 -41.08 45.08
C GLY A 102 -19.33 -41.43 46.05
N ASN A 103 -19.13 -42.73 46.19
CA ASN A 103 -17.95 -43.43 46.70
C ASN A 103 -18.11 -44.87 46.15
N ASP A 104 -17.98 -44.97 44.84
CA ASP A 104 -18.73 -45.90 44.00
C ASP A 104 -17.86 -47.06 43.51
N THR A 105 -18.47 -48.04 42.84
CA THR A 105 -17.72 -49.14 42.22
C THR A 105 -18.36 -49.56 40.92
N LEU A 106 -17.71 -49.21 39.81
CA LEU A 106 -18.05 -49.52 38.44
C LEU A 106 -17.24 -50.73 37.97
N ASN A 107 -17.88 -51.66 37.27
CA ASN A 107 -17.23 -52.86 36.73
C ASN A 107 -17.80 -53.13 35.33
N ALA A 108 -16.95 -53.08 34.31
CA ALA A 108 -17.25 -53.40 32.91
C ALA A 108 -17.02 -54.91 32.64
N ALA A 109 -16.94 -55.34 31.37
CA ALA A 109 -16.94 -56.77 31.03
C ALA A 109 -15.88 -57.26 30.00
N GLU A 110 -16.25 -57.37 28.73
CA GLU A 110 -15.49 -58.01 27.63
C GLU A 110 -15.75 -57.25 26.31
N SER A 111 -15.81 -55.92 26.39
CA SER A 111 -15.98 -54.96 25.30
C SER A 111 -15.53 -53.57 25.74
N ASP A 112 -15.28 -52.72 24.76
CA ASP A 112 -14.82 -51.32 24.89
C ASP A 112 -15.87 -50.45 25.62
N ASP A 113 -15.79 -50.43 26.94
CA ASP A 113 -16.78 -49.86 27.88
C ASP A 113 -16.26 -48.49 28.41
N VAL A 114 -17.17 -47.53 28.68
CA VAL A 114 -16.83 -46.17 29.15
C VAL A 114 -17.29 -45.97 30.60
N LEU A 115 -16.39 -45.58 31.50
CA LEU A 115 -16.60 -45.50 32.93
C LEU A 115 -16.33 -44.09 33.46
N VAL A 116 -17.31 -43.49 34.13
CA VAL A 116 -17.23 -42.17 34.77
C VAL A 116 -17.59 -42.30 36.25
N GLY A 117 -16.62 -42.10 37.15
CA GLY A 117 -16.81 -42.14 38.60
C GLY A 117 -17.72 -41.01 39.07
N GLY A 118 -17.20 -39.78 39.07
CA GLY A 118 -17.95 -38.56 39.29
C GLY A 118 -17.33 -37.68 40.37
N ALA A 119 -17.77 -37.82 41.62
CA ALA A 119 -17.28 -37.00 42.72
C ALA A 119 -17.27 -37.75 44.07
N GLY A 120 -16.12 -38.31 44.44
CA GLY A 120 -16.01 -39.08 45.68
C GLY A 120 -14.67 -39.74 45.97
N THR A 121 -14.69 -41.07 46.05
CA THR A 121 -13.47 -41.91 46.02
C THR A 121 -13.88 -43.27 45.52
N ASP A 122 -13.61 -43.50 44.25
CA ASP A 122 -14.34 -44.46 43.44
C ASP A 122 -13.43 -45.60 42.95
N ARG A 123 -14.05 -46.65 42.42
CA ARG A 123 -13.36 -47.79 41.83
C ARG A 123 -13.91 -48.07 40.44
N LEU A 124 -13.14 -47.73 39.43
CA LEU A 124 -13.37 -48.09 38.05
C LEU A 124 -12.58 -49.36 37.75
N ASN A 125 -13.24 -50.34 37.16
CA ASN A 125 -12.65 -51.58 36.68
C ASN A 125 -13.24 -51.78 35.29
N GLY A 126 -12.43 -51.67 34.23
CA GLY A 126 -12.79 -51.99 32.86
C GLY A 126 -13.10 -53.48 32.72
N GLY A 127 -12.25 -54.20 32.02
CA GLY A 127 -12.12 -55.64 32.18
C GLY A 127 -11.31 -56.27 31.07
N ALA A 128 -11.84 -56.21 29.86
CA ALA A 128 -11.19 -56.61 28.62
C ALA A 128 -11.92 -55.95 27.45
N GLY A 129 -11.18 -55.45 26.47
CA GLY A 129 -11.65 -54.39 25.56
C GLY A 129 -10.75 -53.16 25.73
N ASN A 130 -10.98 -52.12 24.96
CA ASN A 130 -10.28 -50.85 25.13
C ASN A 130 -11.16 -49.90 25.95
N ASP A 131 -10.95 -49.82 27.27
CA ASP A 131 -11.86 -49.14 28.18
C ASP A 131 -11.44 -47.69 28.47
N VAL A 132 -12.41 -46.77 28.54
CA VAL A 132 -12.18 -45.34 28.83
C VAL A 132 -12.59 -45.03 30.27
N LEU A 133 -11.66 -44.57 31.10
CA LEU A 133 -11.85 -44.36 32.54
C LEU A 133 -11.62 -42.91 32.95
N ASN A 134 -12.67 -42.21 33.38
CA ASN A 134 -12.59 -40.92 34.07
C ASN A 134 -13.00 -41.09 35.55
N GLY A 135 -12.08 -40.88 36.49
CA GLY A 135 -12.37 -40.92 37.93
C GLY A 135 -13.25 -39.74 38.39
N GLY A 136 -12.83 -38.53 38.01
CA GLY A 136 -13.47 -37.28 38.40
C GLY A 136 -12.93 -36.73 39.72
N ALA A 137 -13.77 -36.04 40.49
CA ALA A 137 -13.34 -35.29 41.65
C ALA A 137 -13.12 -36.16 42.89
N GLY A 138 -12.01 -36.91 42.94
CA GLY A 138 -11.79 -37.96 43.95
C GLY A 138 -10.35 -38.21 44.41
N GLY A 139 -9.93 -39.46 44.29
CA GLY A 139 -8.68 -40.02 44.81
C GLY A 139 -8.64 -41.54 44.60
N ASP A 140 -8.85 -41.94 43.35
CA ASP A 140 -9.61 -43.11 42.95
C ASP A 140 -8.76 -44.36 42.67
N THR A 141 -9.40 -45.45 42.28
CA THR A 141 -8.71 -46.55 41.60
C THR A 141 -9.27 -46.74 40.20
N LEU A 142 -8.44 -46.44 39.20
CA LEU A 142 -8.68 -46.71 37.80
C LEU A 142 -7.93 -48.00 37.44
N ASN A 143 -8.64 -48.96 36.87
CA ASN A 143 -8.06 -50.18 36.36
C ASN A 143 -8.76 -50.50 35.04
N GLY A 144 -8.08 -50.48 33.91
CA GLY A 144 -8.59 -51.03 32.65
C GLY A 144 -8.70 -52.55 32.75
N GLY A 145 -7.83 -53.30 32.08
CA GLY A 145 -7.64 -54.72 32.35
C GLY A 145 -6.75 -55.45 31.35
N ASP A 146 -7.40 -56.21 30.46
CA ASP A 146 -6.81 -56.90 29.31
C ASP A 146 -7.18 -56.10 28.02
N GLY A 147 -6.50 -54.99 27.75
CA GLY A 147 -6.90 -54.00 26.74
C GLY A 147 -5.76 -53.12 26.20
N ILE A 148 -6.15 -52.02 25.55
CA ILE A 148 -5.41 -50.75 25.50
C ILE A 148 -6.33 -49.74 26.16
N ASP A 149 -6.05 -49.35 27.40
CA ASP A 149 -6.99 -48.64 28.25
C ASP A 149 -6.60 -47.17 28.47
N THR A 150 -7.57 -46.25 28.39
CA THR A 150 -7.34 -44.79 28.44
C THR A 150 -7.85 -44.19 29.75
N ALA A 151 -7.00 -43.46 30.48
CA ALA A 151 -7.44 -42.63 31.61
C ALA A 151 -7.60 -41.15 31.19
N VAL A 152 -8.78 -40.58 31.44
CA VAL A 152 -9.18 -39.26 30.91
C VAL A 152 -9.43 -38.25 32.02
N TYR A 153 -8.74 -37.10 31.95
CA TYR A 153 -8.81 -36.00 32.91
C TYR A 153 -9.31 -34.68 32.30
N SER A 154 -9.95 -34.71 31.13
CA SER A 154 -10.40 -33.53 30.37
C SER A 154 -11.45 -32.66 31.09
N SER A 155 -12.06 -33.18 32.17
CA SER A 155 -12.93 -32.45 33.10
C SER A 155 -12.19 -31.62 34.16
N SER A 156 -10.88 -31.83 34.33
CA SER A 156 -10.15 -31.41 35.51
C SER A 156 -10.01 -29.88 35.61
N PRO A 157 -10.33 -29.26 36.76
CA PRO A 157 -10.29 -27.81 36.95
C PRO A 157 -8.88 -27.26 37.28
N ALA A 158 -7.85 -28.08 37.11
CA ALA A 158 -6.42 -27.73 37.23
C ALA A 158 -5.56 -28.88 36.67
N ALA A 159 -4.31 -28.56 36.33
CA ALA A 159 -3.37 -29.51 35.75
C ALA A 159 -3.10 -30.78 36.60
N VAL A 160 -2.99 -31.92 35.93
CA VAL A 160 -2.61 -33.26 36.39
C VAL A 160 -1.16 -33.61 36.03
N ILE A 161 -0.58 -34.50 36.82
CA ILE A 161 0.78 -35.01 36.71
C ILE A 161 0.70 -36.52 36.89
N ILE A 162 0.98 -37.26 35.82
CA ILE A 162 0.85 -38.72 35.75
C ILE A 162 2.04 -39.27 34.99
N SER A 163 2.71 -40.27 35.56
CA SER A 163 3.65 -41.11 34.83
C SER A 163 3.23 -42.56 35.00
N LEU A 164 3.08 -43.30 33.91
CA LEU A 164 2.73 -44.72 33.93
C LEU A 164 3.87 -45.56 34.53
N ASN A 165 3.60 -46.84 34.76
CA ASN A 165 4.56 -47.75 35.39
C ASN A 165 5.18 -48.64 34.33
N LEU A 166 6.51 -48.78 34.31
CA LEU A 166 7.29 -49.71 33.47
C LEU A 166 6.94 -51.22 33.67
N ASP A 167 5.91 -51.50 34.46
CA ASP A 167 5.26 -52.78 34.68
C ASP A 167 3.77 -52.43 34.90
N PRO A 168 2.92 -52.44 33.84
CA PRO A 168 1.56 -51.85 33.87
C PRO A 168 0.64 -52.52 34.90
N LEU A 169 0.97 -53.76 35.30
CA LEU A 169 0.30 -54.50 36.37
C LEU A 169 0.58 -53.94 37.79
N ARG A 170 1.23 -52.79 37.91
CA ARG A 170 1.64 -52.18 39.19
C ARG A 170 1.22 -50.73 39.28
N SER A 171 0.55 -50.37 40.37
CA SER A 171 -0.07 -49.05 40.45
C SER A 171 0.93 -47.90 40.44
N THR A 172 0.70 -46.94 39.56
CA THR A 172 1.23 -45.58 39.68
C THR A 172 0.31 -44.73 40.57
N ARG A 173 0.59 -43.44 40.72
CA ARG A 173 -0.26 -42.45 41.38
C ARG A 173 -0.25 -41.13 40.63
N GLY A 174 -1.44 -40.60 40.37
CA GLY A 174 -1.60 -39.23 39.92
C GLY A 174 -1.30 -38.20 41.03
N ALA A 175 -1.03 -36.98 40.60
CA ALA A 175 -0.98 -35.76 41.40
C ALA A 175 -1.51 -34.58 40.56
N GLY A 176 -1.86 -33.46 41.18
CA GLY A 176 -2.51 -32.36 40.45
C GLY A 176 -3.98 -32.66 40.13
N GLY A 177 -4.73 -31.62 39.74
CA GLY A 177 -6.10 -31.71 39.25
C GLY A 177 -7.04 -32.66 39.99
N GLU A 178 -7.85 -33.36 39.21
CA GLU A 178 -8.69 -34.49 39.62
C GLU A 178 -7.85 -35.73 39.96
N ALA A 179 -6.69 -35.92 39.33
CA ALA A 179 -5.74 -37.02 39.58
C ALA A 179 -5.12 -37.06 41.00
N THR A 180 -5.47 -36.16 41.92
CA THR A 180 -4.80 -35.98 43.23
C THR A 180 -5.15 -37.07 44.25
N GLY A 181 -4.46 -38.20 44.13
CA GLY A 181 -4.55 -39.33 45.07
C GLY A 181 -4.82 -40.67 44.40
N ASP A 182 -5.18 -40.61 43.11
CA ASP A 182 -5.52 -41.72 42.22
C ASP A 182 -4.47 -42.82 42.18
N THR A 183 -4.92 -43.98 41.73
CA THR A 183 -4.08 -45.15 41.46
C THR A 183 -4.54 -45.82 40.17
N LEU A 184 -3.65 -45.83 39.17
CA LEU A 184 -3.88 -46.37 37.83
C LEU A 184 -3.10 -47.69 37.66
N THR A 185 -3.71 -48.72 37.04
CA THR A 185 -3.12 -50.06 36.71
C THR A 185 -3.78 -50.66 35.48
N SER A 186 -3.03 -51.24 34.54
CA SER A 186 -3.56 -51.54 33.18
C SER A 186 -4.24 -50.28 32.62
N ILE A 187 -3.39 -49.33 32.25
CA ILE A 187 -3.72 -48.06 31.59
C ILE A 187 -2.47 -47.78 30.75
N GLU A 188 -2.67 -47.62 29.46
CA GLU A 188 -1.62 -47.43 28.47
C GLU A 188 -1.71 -46.01 27.88
N ASN A 189 -2.93 -45.45 27.82
CA ASN A 189 -3.19 -44.13 27.24
C ASN A 189 -3.60 -43.11 28.30
N LEU A 190 -3.24 -41.83 28.10
CA LEU A 190 -3.59 -40.72 28.98
C LEU A 190 -4.14 -39.53 28.19
N THR A 191 -5.23 -38.94 28.69
CA THR A 191 -5.73 -37.64 28.25
C THR A 191 -5.71 -36.65 29.40
N GLY A 192 -5.04 -35.52 29.19
CA GLY A 192 -4.89 -34.41 30.12
C GLY A 192 -6.13 -33.54 30.26
N SER A 193 -5.91 -32.25 30.49
CA SER A 193 -6.88 -31.25 30.92
C SER A 193 -6.59 -29.90 30.25
N SER A 194 -7.47 -28.91 30.38
CA SER A 194 -7.24 -27.57 29.81
C SER A 194 -6.24 -26.73 30.62
N TYR A 195 -5.12 -27.32 31.05
CA TYR A 195 -4.08 -26.72 31.89
C TYR A 195 -2.77 -27.50 31.79
N ASN A 196 -1.65 -26.76 31.78
CA ASN A 196 -0.24 -27.16 31.91
C ASN A 196 0.07 -28.54 32.58
N ASP A 197 -0.13 -29.64 31.85
CA ASP A 197 -0.04 -31.01 32.34
C ASP A 197 1.36 -31.63 32.22
N VAL A 198 1.59 -32.71 32.95
CA VAL A 198 2.81 -33.53 32.80
C VAL A 198 2.42 -35.00 32.71
N LEU A 199 2.38 -35.52 31.50
CA LEU A 199 2.03 -36.90 31.18
C LEU A 199 3.30 -37.70 30.85
N SER A 200 3.33 -38.99 31.15
CA SER A 200 4.42 -39.87 30.71
C SER A 200 3.95 -41.31 30.57
N GLY A 201 4.34 -41.94 29.47
CA GLY A 201 4.10 -43.33 29.12
C GLY A 201 5.01 -44.30 29.86
N ASN A 202 5.31 -45.45 29.23
CA ASN A 202 6.03 -46.54 29.88
C ASN A 202 7.05 -47.29 28.99
N ALA A 203 6.77 -48.54 28.62
CA ALA A 203 7.65 -49.44 27.86
C ALA A 203 6.81 -50.28 26.86
N LEU A 204 5.78 -49.63 26.30
CA LEU A 204 4.69 -50.13 25.46
C LEU A 204 4.20 -48.93 24.65
N ASP A 205 3.74 -49.17 23.42
CA ASP A 205 2.99 -48.22 22.57
C ASP A 205 1.88 -47.51 23.38
N ASN A 206 1.95 -46.19 23.53
CA ASN A 206 1.09 -45.35 24.36
C ASN A 206 0.59 -44.11 23.58
N GLN A 207 -0.65 -43.72 23.83
CA GLN A 207 -1.22 -42.47 23.33
C GLN A 207 -1.33 -41.45 24.47
N LEU A 208 -0.72 -40.29 24.30
CA LEU A 208 -0.74 -39.17 25.24
C LEU A 208 -1.31 -37.93 24.57
N VAL A 209 -2.31 -37.31 25.20
CA VAL A 209 -2.98 -36.10 24.69
C VAL A 209 -3.00 -35.04 25.79
N GLY A 210 -2.44 -33.86 25.57
CA GLY A 210 -2.43 -32.76 26.56
C GLY A 210 -3.78 -32.07 26.67
N MET A 211 -4.26 -31.53 25.53
CA MET A 211 -5.32 -30.50 25.39
C MET A 211 -4.77 -29.06 25.57
N LEU A 212 -5.64 -28.07 25.76
CA LEU A 212 -5.24 -26.67 25.85
C LEU A 212 -4.30 -26.40 27.04
N GLY A 213 -3.01 -26.20 26.83
CA GLY A 213 -2.06 -26.06 27.93
C GLY A 213 -0.70 -25.43 27.57
N ASN A 214 0.29 -25.76 28.38
CA ASN A 214 1.71 -25.73 28.02
C ASN A 214 2.25 -26.95 28.73
N ASP A 215 2.17 -28.06 28.04
CA ASP A 215 2.14 -29.40 28.59
C ASP A 215 3.49 -30.09 28.38
N THR A 216 3.69 -31.21 29.05
CA THR A 216 4.90 -32.02 28.89
C THR A 216 4.52 -33.48 28.75
N LEU A 217 4.65 -34.00 27.53
CA LEU A 217 4.31 -35.35 27.14
C LEU A 217 5.60 -36.13 26.90
N ARG A 218 5.62 -37.40 27.31
CA ARG A 218 6.82 -38.26 27.25
C ARG A 218 6.42 -39.68 26.93
N GLY A 219 6.82 -40.27 25.82
CA GLY A 219 6.53 -41.65 25.46
C GLY A 219 7.24 -42.65 26.38
N GLY A 220 8.41 -43.14 25.97
CA GLY A 220 9.27 -44.00 26.78
C GLY A 220 10.15 -44.93 25.95
N ASP A 221 9.87 -46.24 26.05
CA ASP A 221 10.21 -47.22 25.02
C ASP A 221 8.87 -47.69 24.39
N GLY A 222 8.69 -47.67 23.08
CA GLY A 222 7.40 -48.00 22.45
C GLY A 222 7.22 -47.29 21.12
N ASN A 223 6.17 -47.58 20.37
CA ASN A 223 5.74 -46.73 19.24
C ASN A 223 4.61 -45.81 19.74
N ASP A 224 4.97 -44.61 20.16
CA ASP A 224 4.09 -43.73 20.93
C ASP A 224 3.45 -42.62 20.07
N LEU A 225 2.22 -42.22 20.42
CA LEU A 225 1.47 -41.13 19.79
C LEU A 225 1.28 -40.00 20.80
N LEU A 226 2.00 -38.90 20.61
CA LEU A 226 1.96 -37.71 21.46
C LEU A 226 1.27 -36.58 20.71
N ILE A 227 0.24 -36.00 21.32
CA ILE A 227 -0.48 -34.83 20.80
C ILE A 227 -0.50 -33.79 21.91
N GLY A 228 0.13 -32.64 21.70
CA GLY A 228 0.11 -31.54 22.65
C GLY A 228 -1.31 -31.02 22.85
N ASP A 229 -1.82 -30.35 21.81
CA ASP A 229 -3.08 -29.62 21.87
C ASP A 229 -4.35 -30.51 21.76
N THR A 230 -5.52 -29.90 21.55
CA THR A 230 -6.81 -30.59 21.49
C THR A 230 -7.02 -31.43 20.23
N ILE A 231 -7.67 -32.59 20.43
CA ILE A 231 -8.20 -33.48 19.39
C ILE A 231 -9.74 -33.42 19.32
N ILE A 232 -10.32 -33.87 18.19
CA ILE A 232 -11.76 -34.09 18.05
C ILE A 232 -12.07 -35.61 17.97
N ASP A 233 -12.27 -36.25 19.11
CA ASP A 233 -12.94 -37.57 19.19
C ASP A 233 -14.41 -37.42 18.74
N VAL A 234 -14.76 -37.93 17.55
CA VAL A 234 -16.06 -37.73 16.90
C VAL A 234 -17.09 -38.79 17.33
N ASP A 235 -16.61 -40.01 17.61
CA ASP A 235 -17.42 -41.19 17.92
C ASP A 235 -17.63 -41.40 19.45
N GLY A 236 -16.69 -40.92 20.27
CA GLY A 236 -16.70 -40.96 21.72
C GLY A 236 -16.05 -42.20 22.33
N ASN A 237 -15.02 -42.77 21.68
CA ASN A 237 -14.33 -43.98 22.12
C ASN A 237 -12.97 -43.74 22.82
N GLY A 238 -12.47 -42.51 22.88
CA GLY A 238 -11.20 -42.17 23.56
C GLY A 238 -9.92 -42.49 22.78
N VAL A 239 -10.03 -42.98 21.54
CA VAL A 239 -8.95 -43.02 20.54
C VAL A 239 -9.21 -41.87 19.53
N PRO A 240 -8.18 -41.15 19.06
CA PRO A 240 -8.32 -40.20 17.98
C PRO A 240 -8.81 -40.90 16.71
N ASP A 241 -9.80 -40.31 16.04
CA ASP A 241 -10.26 -40.83 14.76
C ASP A 241 -9.20 -40.59 13.66
N ASP A 242 -9.13 -41.48 12.68
CA ASP A 242 -8.38 -41.38 11.41
C ASP A 242 -9.31 -41.97 10.34
N ASP A 243 -10.31 -41.17 9.95
CA ASP A 243 -11.49 -41.64 9.19
C ASP A 243 -11.20 -41.75 7.67
N ASP A 244 -10.05 -41.22 7.23
CA ASP A 244 -9.57 -41.28 5.84
C ASP A 244 -8.36 -42.22 5.60
N GLY A 245 -7.53 -42.44 6.63
CA GLY A 245 -6.47 -43.44 6.64
C GLY A 245 -5.11 -42.96 6.09
N ASP A 246 -4.84 -41.65 6.09
CA ASP A 246 -3.49 -41.11 5.83
C ASP A 246 -2.55 -41.23 7.06
N GLY A 247 -3.12 -41.36 8.25
CA GLY A 247 -2.44 -41.56 9.52
C GLY A 247 -2.43 -40.34 10.44
N ILE A 248 -2.76 -39.14 9.96
CA ILE A 248 -2.89 -37.95 10.82
C ILE A 248 -4.24 -38.01 11.56
N PRO A 249 -4.28 -37.83 12.89
CA PRO A 249 -5.55 -37.84 13.61
C PRO A 249 -6.51 -36.70 13.19
N ASP A 250 -7.75 -37.06 12.87
CA ASP A 250 -8.82 -36.13 12.48
C ASP A 250 -9.03 -35.05 13.56
N GLY A 251 -8.71 -33.80 13.21
CA GLY A 251 -8.95 -32.66 14.09
C GLY A 251 -8.01 -32.58 15.29
N VAL A 252 -6.73 -32.95 15.13
CA VAL A 252 -5.66 -32.16 15.79
C VAL A 252 -5.92 -30.68 15.48
N ASN A 253 -5.75 -29.80 16.47
CA ASN A 253 -6.12 -28.39 16.36
C ASN A 253 -5.16 -27.58 15.46
N ASP A 254 -5.35 -27.72 14.15
CA ASP A 254 -4.81 -26.87 13.07
C ASP A 254 -5.40 -25.44 13.14
N THR A 255 -5.20 -24.76 14.27
CA THR A 255 -5.47 -23.32 14.45
C THR A 255 -4.49 -22.70 15.45
N MET A 256 -4.13 -21.44 15.20
CA MET A 256 -3.26 -20.54 16.00
C MET A 256 -3.79 -20.24 17.44
N ALA A 257 -4.23 -21.24 18.21
CA ALA A 257 -4.93 -21.09 19.48
C ALA A 257 -4.82 -22.31 20.43
N GLY A 258 -3.66 -22.95 20.52
CA GLY A 258 -3.28 -23.90 21.57
C GLY A 258 -2.39 -23.26 22.64
N GLY A 259 -1.28 -23.91 22.98
CA GLY A 259 -0.19 -23.33 23.75
C GLY A 259 1.13 -24.13 23.63
N ASN A 260 2.19 -23.56 24.20
CA ASN A 260 3.58 -23.97 23.94
C ASN A 260 3.96 -25.29 24.65
N ASP A 261 3.97 -26.40 23.93
CA ASP A 261 4.09 -27.75 24.50
C ASP A 261 5.51 -28.35 24.40
N THR A 262 5.74 -29.49 25.07
CA THR A 262 7.01 -30.21 25.02
C THR A 262 6.78 -31.71 24.94
N LEU A 263 7.10 -32.29 23.78
CA LEU A 263 6.90 -33.70 23.43
C LEU A 263 8.27 -34.39 23.31
N ASP A 264 8.35 -35.64 23.78
CA ASP A 264 9.60 -36.40 23.97
C ASP A 264 9.24 -37.89 23.79
N GLY A 265 9.30 -38.41 22.55
CA GLY A 265 8.88 -39.76 22.19
C GLY A 265 9.73 -40.82 22.88
N GLY A 266 10.99 -40.93 22.47
CA GLY A 266 12.07 -41.55 23.22
C GLY A 266 12.78 -42.68 22.49
N ALA A 267 12.06 -43.76 22.12
CA ALA A 267 12.66 -44.96 21.55
C ALA A 267 11.64 -45.93 20.91
N GLY A 268 11.26 -45.64 19.66
CA GLY A 268 10.58 -46.58 18.77
C GLY A 268 10.36 -45.98 17.38
N ASN A 269 9.12 -45.95 16.92
CA ASN A 269 8.74 -45.14 15.75
C ASN A 269 7.56 -44.30 16.22
N ASP A 270 7.89 -43.11 16.70
CA ASP A 270 7.02 -42.23 17.46
C ASP A 270 6.38 -41.17 16.57
N ARG A 271 5.20 -40.68 16.96
CA ARG A 271 4.39 -39.75 16.17
C ARG A 271 3.95 -38.59 17.05
N LEU A 272 4.50 -37.42 16.78
CA LEU A 272 4.43 -36.23 17.62
C LEU A 272 3.71 -35.10 16.87
N PHE A 273 2.70 -34.51 17.50
CA PHE A 273 1.93 -33.37 16.98
C PHE A 273 1.90 -32.27 18.05
N GLY A 274 2.43 -31.08 17.74
CA GLY A 274 2.32 -29.90 18.61
C GLY A 274 0.88 -29.37 18.65
N GLY A 275 0.55 -28.58 17.63
CA GLY A 275 -0.80 -28.04 17.39
C GLY A 275 -0.75 -26.56 17.03
N GLY A 276 -0.93 -25.68 18.01
CA GLY A 276 -0.77 -24.25 17.82
C GLY A 276 -0.09 -23.60 19.03
N GLY A 277 1.19 -23.28 18.93
CA GLY A 277 2.03 -22.92 20.06
C GLY A 277 3.35 -22.25 19.67
N ASN A 278 4.42 -22.71 20.31
CA ASN A 278 5.84 -22.52 19.97
C ASN A 278 6.50 -23.68 20.71
N ASP A 279 6.43 -24.84 20.10
CA ASP A 279 6.49 -26.14 20.75
C ASP A 279 7.92 -26.70 20.71
N THR A 280 8.13 -27.82 21.37
CA THR A 280 9.41 -28.52 21.33
C THR A 280 9.17 -30.01 21.23
N LEU A 281 9.39 -30.56 20.05
CA LEU A 281 9.17 -31.96 19.70
C LEU A 281 10.52 -32.69 19.61
N VAL A 282 10.66 -33.80 20.33
CA VAL A 282 11.84 -34.67 20.26
C VAL A 282 11.39 -36.10 19.96
N GLY A 283 11.89 -36.68 18.86
CA GLY A 283 11.68 -38.09 18.50
C GLY A 283 12.50 -39.01 19.40
N GLY A 284 13.60 -39.55 18.88
CA GLY A 284 14.72 -40.04 19.68
C GLY A 284 15.56 -41.14 19.03
N PHE A 285 14.98 -42.33 18.87
CA PHE A 285 15.68 -43.53 18.39
C PHE A 285 14.75 -44.45 17.59
N GLY A 286 14.78 -44.31 16.26
CA GLY A 286 14.05 -45.05 15.25
C GLY A 286 13.44 -44.08 14.24
N ASN A 287 12.48 -44.51 13.40
CA ASN A 287 11.94 -43.63 12.35
C ASN A 287 10.69 -42.91 12.86
N ASP A 288 10.80 -41.62 13.13
CA ASP A 288 9.80 -40.80 13.81
C ASP A 288 9.10 -39.82 12.84
N GLU A 289 7.85 -39.45 13.17
CA GLU A 289 7.07 -38.43 12.45
C GLU A 289 6.75 -37.26 13.40
N LEU A 290 7.32 -36.08 13.14
CA LEU A 290 7.17 -34.87 13.95
C LEU A 290 6.45 -33.77 13.14
N TYR A 291 5.39 -33.22 13.71
CA TYR A 291 4.58 -32.14 13.15
C TYR A 291 4.45 -31.00 14.17
N GLY A 292 4.92 -29.79 13.83
CA GLY A 292 4.76 -28.60 14.65
C GLY A 292 3.32 -28.09 14.65
N GLY A 293 2.99 -27.26 13.67
CA GLY A 293 1.65 -26.79 13.35
C GLY A 293 1.58 -25.28 13.10
N TYR A 294 1.18 -24.51 14.11
CA TYR A 294 1.08 -23.04 14.03
C TYR A 294 1.94 -22.35 15.10
N GLY A 295 2.96 -21.63 14.66
CA GLY A 295 3.87 -20.82 15.49
C GLY A 295 5.30 -21.35 15.46
N ASP A 296 6.25 -20.47 15.80
CA ASP A 296 7.71 -20.71 15.70
C ASP A 296 8.17 -21.90 16.59
N ASP A 297 8.33 -23.08 15.99
CA ASP A 297 8.48 -24.39 16.65
C ASP A 297 9.94 -24.93 16.61
N LEU A 298 10.24 -25.90 17.49
CA LEU A 298 11.53 -26.61 17.53
C LEU A 298 11.33 -28.13 17.44
N LEU A 299 11.69 -28.73 16.30
CA LEU A 299 11.63 -30.16 16.04
C LEU A 299 13.04 -30.77 16.06
N THR A 300 13.21 -31.93 16.69
CA THR A 300 14.47 -32.67 16.68
C THR A 300 14.23 -34.18 16.64
N SER A 301 14.59 -34.88 15.56
CA SER A 301 14.28 -36.32 15.42
C SER A 301 15.32 -37.21 16.13
N GLY A 302 16.47 -37.52 15.51
CA GLY A 302 17.57 -38.23 16.16
C GLY A 302 18.28 -39.28 15.29
N ASP A 303 18.28 -40.54 15.77
CA ASP A 303 18.85 -41.70 15.06
C ASP A 303 17.72 -42.43 14.30
N GLY A 304 17.40 -42.02 13.07
CA GLY A 304 16.24 -42.51 12.29
C GLY A 304 16.36 -42.39 10.76
N ASP A 305 15.31 -42.74 10.01
CA ASP A 305 15.05 -42.15 8.68
C ASP A 305 13.69 -41.44 8.84
N ASP A 306 13.71 -40.14 9.12
CA ASP A 306 12.65 -39.42 9.84
C ASP A 306 11.83 -38.46 8.94
N LEU A 307 10.68 -38.01 9.46
CA LEU A 307 9.88 -36.93 8.87
C LEU A 307 9.69 -35.79 9.88
N LEU A 308 10.09 -34.58 9.49
CA LEU A 308 9.84 -33.34 10.21
C LEU A 308 9.03 -32.38 9.32
N ASP A 309 7.93 -31.86 9.82
CA ASP A 309 7.07 -30.84 9.20
C ASP A 309 6.88 -29.71 10.22
N GLY A 310 7.35 -28.50 9.91
CA GLY A 310 7.19 -27.31 10.75
C GLY A 310 5.74 -26.84 10.77
N GLY A 311 5.34 -26.10 9.73
CA GLY A 311 3.95 -25.71 9.47
C GLY A 311 3.84 -24.26 9.01
N GLU A 312 3.29 -23.39 9.88
CA GLU A 312 3.29 -21.93 9.70
C GLU A 312 3.87 -21.24 10.95
N GLY A 313 5.18 -20.94 10.92
CA GLY A 313 6.00 -20.36 11.99
C GLY A 313 7.42 -20.04 11.50
N ASP A 314 8.24 -19.32 12.27
CA ASP A 314 9.69 -19.16 11.98
C ASP A 314 10.46 -20.37 12.59
N ASP A 315 10.45 -21.53 11.92
CA ASP A 315 10.67 -22.85 12.56
C ASP A 315 12.14 -23.34 12.59
N GLN A 316 12.43 -24.31 13.46
CA GLN A 316 13.76 -24.94 13.58
C GLN A 316 13.67 -26.47 13.55
N LEU A 317 14.13 -27.07 12.46
CA LEU A 317 14.08 -28.51 12.20
C LEU A 317 15.47 -29.14 12.22
N ILE A 318 15.69 -30.11 13.11
CA ILE A 318 17.01 -30.72 13.34
C ILE A 318 16.92 -32.25 13.26
N ALA A 319 17.35 -32.83 12.14
CA ALA A 319 17.48 -34.29 12.00
C ALA A 319 18.89 -34.77 12.43
N GLY A 320 19.33 -35.99 12.07
CA GLY A 320 20.51 -36.56 12.72
C GLY A 320 21.31 -37.65 12.02
N PHE A 321 20.76 -38.87 11.89
CA PHE A 321 21.50 -40.05 11.43
C PHE A 321 20.63 -41.05 10.63
N GLY A 322 20.30 -40.69 9.39
CA GLY A 322 19.77 -41.57 8.35
C GLY A 322 19.16 -40.75 7.23
N ASN A 323 18.24 -41.30 6.45
CA ASN A 323 17.72 -40.64 5.25
C ASN A 323 16.48 -39.80 5.56
N ASP A 324 16.67 -38.56 5.99
CA ASP A 324 15.65 -37.73 6.63
C ASP A 324 14.87 -36.83 5.63
N THR A 325 13.62 -36.49 5.96
CA THR A 325 12.77 -35.56 5.20
C THR A 325 12.31 -34.40 6.07
N LEU A 326 12.70 -33.18 5.71
CA LEU A 326 12.38 -31.95 6.44
C LEU A 326 11.51 -31.02 5.57
N ARG A 327 10.54 -30.34 6.18
CA ARG A 327 9.76 -29.24 5.58
C ARG A 327 9.64 -28.11 6.60
N GLY A 328 10.04 -26.90 6.24
CA GLY A 328 9.73 -25.71 7.03
C GLY A 328 8.23 -25.43 6.95
N GLY A 329 7.82 -24.77 5.86
CA GLY A 329 6.44 -24.70 5.41
C GLY A 329 6.01 -23.28 5.05
N GLY A 330 6.13 -22.34 5.98
CA GLY A 330 5.60 -20.98 5.80
C GLY A 330 5.97 -20.03 6.93
N GLY A 331 7.19 -19.48 6.84
CA GLY A 331 7.71 -18.47 7.77
C GLY A 331 9.14 -18.09 7.41
N LYS A 332 10.10 -18.39 8.28
CA LYS A 332 11.54 -18.18 8.04
C LYS A 332 12.32 -19.28 8.74
N ASP A 333 12.52 -20.36 8.01
CA ASP A 333 12.78 -21.66 8.60
C ASP A 333 14.27 -22.02 8.57
N TRP A 334 14.73 -22.74 9.60
CA TRP A 334 16.11 -23.22 9.71
C TRP A 334 16.14 -24.75 9.75
N LEU A 335 16.59 -25.36 8.65
CA LEU A 335 16.58 -26.80 8.44
C LEU A 335 18.00 -27.38 8.48
N ASN A 336 18.20 -28.46 9.25
CA ASN A 336 19.49 -29.14 9.38
C ASN A 336 19.34 -30.67 9.39
N ALA A 337 19.73 -31.37 8.32
CA ALA A 337 19.58 -32.83 8.23
C ALA A 337 20.81 -33.63 8.74
N SER A 338 22.00 -33.02 8.71
CA SER A 338 23.28 -33.54 9.20
C SER A 338 23.93 -34.69 8.42
N LEU A 339 23.36 -35.91 8.35
CA LEU A 339 24.09 -37.11 7.87
C LEU A 339 23.18 -38.22 7.26
N GLY A 340 22.88 -38.13 5.96
CA GLY A 340 21.99 -39.06 5.27
C GLY A 340 22.20 -39.24 3.76
N ASP A 341 21.10 -39.51 3.03
CA ASP A 341 20.90 -38.98 1.67
C ASP A 341 19.51 -38.31 1.74
N ASP A 342 19.48 -36.99 1.92
CA ASP A 342 18.38 -36.26 2.58
C ASP A 342 17.49 -35.44 1.63
N LEU A 343 16.33 -35.01 2.15
CA LEU A 343 15.32 -34.25 1.39
C LEU A 343 14.75 -33.07 2.21
N LEU A 344 15.16 -31.85 1.85
CA LEU A 344 14.76 -30.60 2.51
C LEU A 344 13.84 -29.78 1.61
N TYR A 345 12.79 -29.21 2.19
CA TYR A 345 11.95 -28.16 1.61
C TYR A 345 11.90 -26.96 2.58
N GLY A 346 12.19 -25.75 2.12
CA GLY A 346 11.91 -24.52 2.85
C GLY A 346 10.41 -24.28 2.88
N GLY A 347 9.91 -23.50 1.93
CA GLY A 347 8.47 -23.38 1.66
C GLY A 347 8.11 -22.00 1.15
N ALA A 348 7.77 -21.09 2.07
CA ALA A 348 7.28 -19.76 1.76
C ALA A 348 7.82 -18.72 2.76
N GLY A 349 9.03 -18.24 2.49
CA GLY A 349 9.85 -17.46 3.41
C GLY A 349 11.19 -17.08 2.80
N ASP A 350 12.12 -16.55 3.60
CA ASP A 350 13.54 -16.62 3.20
C ASP A 350 14.25 -17.52 4.22
N ASP A 351 14.63 -18.73 3.79
CA ASP A 351 14.93 -19.88 4.64
C ASP A 351 16.42 -20.30 4.59
N ASP A 352 16.93 -20.89 5.67
CA ASP A 352 18.30 -21.41 5.82
C ASP A 352 18.28 -22.96 5.79
N LEU A 353 18.63 -23.57 4.66
CA LEU A 353 18.67 -25.04 4.47
C LEU A 353 20.10 -25.57 4.49
N ASN A 354 20.38 -26.55 5.35
CA ASN A 354 21.67 -27.26 5.40
C ASN A 354 21.47 -28.79 5.44
N ALA A 355 21.87 -29.49 4.37
CA ALA A 355 21.85 -30.95 4.35
C ALA A 355 23.00 -31.55 5.17
N GLY A 356 24.19 -31.80 4.60
CA GLY A 356 25.35 -32.26 5.39
C GLY A 356 26.38 -33.10 4.61
N ASP A 357 26.71 -34.29 5.13
CA ASP A 357 27.42 -35.32 4.32
C ASP A 357 26.36 -36.30 3.74
N GLY A 358 26.09 -36.28 2.43
CA GLY A 358 25.06 -37.14 1.84
C GLY A 358 25.04 -37.32 0.32
N LEU A 359 23.83 -37.24 -0.28
CA LEU A 359 23.51 -37.21 -1.72
C LEU A 359 22.15 -36.51 -1.88
N ASP A 360 22.14 -35.21 -1.58
CA ASP A 360 21.00 -34.57 -0.96
C ASP A 360 20.14 -33.77 -1.97
N GLN A 361 18.89 -33.49 -1.58
CA GLN A 361 17.95 -32.69 -2.37
C GLN A 361 17.40 -31.55 -1.52
N LEU A 362 17.68 -30.31 -1.93
CA LEU A 362 17.22 -29.09 -1.28
C LEU A 362 16.29 -28.33 -2.24
N TYR A 363 15.16 -27.84 -1.73
CA TYR A 363 14.20 -26.99 -2.42
C TYR A 363 13.88 -25.77 -1.56
N GLY A 364 14.12 -24.55 -2.04
CA GLY A 364 13.71 -23.32 -1.37
C GLY A 364 12.19 -23.08 -1.48
N GLU A 365 11.71 -23.02 -2.73
CA GLU A 365 10.33 -22.76 -3.18
C GLU A 365 9.91 -21.27 -3.33
N GLU A 366 9.39 -20.56 -2.33
CA GLU A 366 8.92 -19.15 -2.45
C GLU A 366 9.64 -18.14 -1.51
N GLY A 367 10.90 -17.78 -1.83
CA GLY A 367 11.55 -16.53 -1.39
C GLY A 367 13.06 -16.51 -1.62
N ASN A 368 13.87 -15.91 -0.73
CA ASN A 368 15.29 -15.59 -0.99
C ASN A 368 16.25 -16.48 -0.16
N ASP A 369 16.40 -17.74 -0.57
CA ASP A 369 16.82 -18.82 0.30
C ASP A 369 18.34 -19.06 0.32
N VAL A 370 18.84 -19.68 1.39
CA VAL A 370 20.24 -20.07 1.56
C VAL A 370 20.34 -21.59 1.61
N LEU A 371 20.81 -22.20 0.52
CA LEU A 371 20.92 -23.65 0.37
C LEU A 371 22.39 -24.09 0.47
N LEU A 372 22.67 -24.94 1.46
CA LEU A 372 23.97 -25.55 1.75
C LEU A 372 23.85 -27.08 1.55
N GLY A 373 24.41 -27.61 0.45
CA GLY A 373 24.50 -29.05 0.19
C GLY A 373 25.45 -29.73 1.16
N GLY A 374 26.75 -29.68 0.83
CA GLY A 374 27.84 -29.92 1.78
C GLY A 374 28.88 -30.90 1.26
N ALA A 375 28.55 -32.20 1.24
CA ALA A 375 29.49 -33.26 0.88
C ALA A 375 28.87 -34.50 0.24
N GLY A 376 28.06 -34.32 -0.82
CA GLY A 376 27.59 -35.40 -1.68
C GLY A 376 27.93 -35.23 -3.18
N ASP A 377 26.95 -35.50 -4.04
CA ASP A 377 26.85 -35.13 -5.47
C ASP A 377 25.43 -34.54 -5.58
N ASP A 378 25.25 -33.33 -5.05
CA ASP A 378 23.97 -32.86 -4.47
C ASP A 378 23.07 -32.10 -5.47
N LEU A 379 21.78 -31.94 -5.14
CA LEU A 379 20.77 -31.27 -5.97
C LEU A 379 20.12 -30.10 -5.21
N LEU A 380 20.56 -28.88 -5.49
CA LEU A 380 20.02 -27.65 -4.93
C LEU A 380 19.12 -26.95 -5.96
N TYR A 381 17.88 -26.69 -5.56
CA TYR A 381 16.89 -25.89 -6.28
C TYR A 381 16.48 -24.71 -5.40
N GLY A 382 16.69 -23.47 -5.84
CA GLY A 382 16.17 -22.29 -5.16
C GLY A 382 14.65 -22.19 -5.33
N GLY A 383 14.17 -21.15 -6.01
CA GLY A 383 12.76 -21.05 -6.36
C GLY A 383 12.35 -19.79 -7.11
N ASP A 384 11.37 -19.08 -6.54
CA ASP A 384 10.88 -17.77 -6.97
C ASP A 384 11.43 -16.65 -6.02
N GLY A 385 12.74 -16.36 -6.08
CA GLY A 385 13.38 -15.21 -5.39
C GLY A 385 14.87 -15.07 -5.72
N ASP A 386 15.63 -14.25 -4.98
CA ASP A 386 17.06 -13.97 -5.23
C ASP A 386 17.95 -14.89 -4.34
N ASP A 387 18.21 -16.12 -4.81
CA ASP A 387 18.71 -17.22 -3.97
C ASP A 387 20.25 -17.28 -3.79
N ARG A 388 20.71 -18.02 -2.77
CA ARG A 388 22.12 -18.34 -2.49
C ARG A 388 22.37 -19.84 -2.34
N LEU A 389 23.13 -20.42 -3.27
CA LEU A 389 23.41 -21.85 -3.32
C LEU A 389 24.93 -22.14 -3.16
N ASP A 390 25.30 -22.99 -2.21
CA ASP A 390 26.64 -23.60 -2.06
C ASP A 390 26.51 -25.14 -2.06
N GLY A 391 26.99 -25.80 -3.12
CA GLY A 391 27.01 -27.27 -3.19
C GLY A 391 28.04 -27.91 -2.25
N GLY A 392 29.05 -27.17 -1.80
CA GLY A 392 30.09 -27.65 -0.91
C GLY A 392 31.18 -28.47 -1.61
N SER A 393 30.97 -29.77 -1.84
CA SER A 393 32.08 -30.66 -2.21
C SER A 393 31.77 -31.95 -2.99
N GLY A 394 31.06 -31.84 -4.12
CA GLY A 394 30.75 -32.99 -4.99
C GLY A 394 30.94 -32.79 -6.48
N ASN A 395 29.81 -32.92 -7.19
CA ASN A 395 29.61 -32.73 -8.63
C ASN A 395 28.17 -32.20 -8.81
N ASP A 396 27.91 -31.04 -8.23
CA ASP A 396 26.59 -30.69 -7.70
C ASP A 396 25.72 -29.97 -8.76
N LEU A 397 24.39 -30.04 -8.63
CA LEU A 397 23.46 -29.25 -9.43
C LEU A 397 23.00 -28.06 -8.59
N LEU A 398 23.25 -26.85 -9.09
CA LEU A 398 22.70 -25.62 -8.53
C LEU A 398 21.80 -25.01 -9.62
N ASP A 399 20.49 -25.07 -9.43
CA ASP A 399 19.47 -24.41 -10.26
C ASP A 399 18.81 -23.34 -9.38
N GLY A 400 19.15 -22.05 -9.56
CA GLY A 400 18.60 -20.96 -8.74
C GLY A 400 17.09 -20.86 -8.96
N GLY A 401 16.69 -20.20 -10.04
CA GLY A 401 15.41 -20.46 -10.68
C GLY A 401 14.81 -19.24 -11.35
N ALA A 402 14.38 -18.27 -10.53
CA ALA A 402 13.53 -17.17 -10.99
C ALA A 402 13.73 -15.82 -10.28
N GLY A 403 14.94 -15.48 -9.84
CA GLY A 403 15.31 -14.11 -9.44
C GLY A 403 16.65 -13.65 -9.99
N PHE A 404 17.60 -13.39 -9.09
CA PHE A 404 18.98 -13.00 -9.37
C PHE A 404 19.94 -13.85 -8.53
N ASP A 405 20.18 -15.07 -9.01
CA ASP A 405 20.61 -16.16 -8.14
C ASP A 405 22.13 -16.28 -8.03
N THR A 406 22.62 -16.66 -6.85
CA THR A 406 24.04 -16.60 -6.47
C THR A 406 24.63 -17.98 -6.16
N ALA A 407 25.61 -18.41 -6.95
CA ALA A 407 26.48 -19.53 -6.57
C ALA A 407 27.62 -19.05 -5.65
N ASP A 408 27.79 -19.70 -4.50
CA ASP A 408 28.85 -19.39 -3.52
C ASP A 408 29.96 -20.43 -3.53
N TYR A 409 31.21 -19.98 -3.65
CA TYR A 409 32.42 -20.79 -3.49
C TYR A 409 33.39 -20.18 -2.46
N SER A 410 32.93 -19.25 -1.63
CA SER A 410 33.78 -18.49 -0.70
C SER A 410 34.48 -19.32 0.37
N ALA A 411 33.89 -20.44 0.79
CA ALA A 411 34.51 -21.41 1.70
C ALA A 411 35.56 -22.32 1.02
N GLY A 412 35.62 -22.30 -0.31
CA GLY A 412 36.34 -23.27 -1.12
C GLY A 412 37.84 -23.03 -1.30
N GLY A 413 38.37 -23.66 -2.35
CA GLY A 413 39.67 -23.32 -2.94
C GLY A 413 39.48 -22.69 -4.31
N ALA A 414 40.58 -22.30 -4.95
CA ALA A 414 40.55 -21.59 -6.24
C ALA A 414 39.57 -22.22 -7.25
N VAL A 415 38.64 -21.42 -7.78
CA VAL A 415 37.47 -21.78 -8.60
C VAL A 415 37.55 -21.13 -9.98
N GLY A 416 36.95 -21.79 -10.98
CA GLY A 416 36.78 -21.23 -12.31
C GLY A 416 35.42 -21.59 -12.91
N VAL A 417 34.58 -20.58 -13.13
CA VAL A 417 33.19 -20.68 -13.63
C VAL A 417 33.05 -19.86 -14.91
N ASP A 418 32.37 -20.42 -15.91
CA ASP A 418 31.95 -19.75 -17.15
C ASP A 418 30.47 -20.09 -17.39
N LEU A 419 29.58 -19.18 -16.98
CA LEU A 419 28.12 -19.34 -17.04
C LEU A 419 27.65 -19.51 -18.49
N GLY A 420 28.17 -18.70 -19.42
CA GLY A 420 27.84 -18.78 -20.84
C GLY A 420 28.31 -20.04 -21.57
N ALA A 421 29.35 -20.71 -21.06
CA ALA A 421 29.79 -22.01 -21.57
C ALA A 421 29.21 -23.22 -20.78
N GLY A 422 28.68 -23.00 -19.59
CA GLY A 422 28.37 -24.08 -18.63
C GLY A 422 29.63 -24.87 -18.26
N ALA A 423 30.74 -24.17 -17.96
CA ALA A 423 32.03 -24.79 -17.71
C ALA A 423 32.57 -24.43 -16.33
N THR A 424 32.81 -25.46 -15.51
CA THR A 424 33.17 -25.35 -14.10
C THR A 424 34.51 -26.06 -13.82
N SER A 425 35.25 -25.58 -12.82
CA SER A 425 36.61 -26.02 -12.51
C SER A 425 37.11 -25.49 -11.16
N GLY A 426 38.23 -26.00 -10.67
CA GLY A 426 38.80 -25.56 -9.40
C GLY A 426 38.14 -26.26 -8.21
N ALA A 427 37.50 -25.51 -7.30
CA ALA A 427 36.56 -26.08 -6.33
C ALA A 427 35.32 -26.68 -7.04
N ALA A 428 34.69 -25.91 -7.93
CA ALA A 428 33.49 -26.28 -8.70
C ALA A 428 33.69 -27.41 -9.74
N ALA A 429 34.65 -28.32 -9.57
CA ALA A 429 35.19 -29.17 -10.63
C ALA A 429 34.36 -30.42 -10.96
N GLY A 430 33.05 -30.27 -11.03
CA GLY A 430 32.06 -31.28 -11.43
C GLY A 430 30.67 -30.67 -11.70
N ASP A 431 30.43 -29.50 -11.13
CA ASP A 431 29.14 -28.87 -10.91
C ASP A 431 28.45 -28.42 -12.19
N THR A 432 27.13 -28.36 -12.13
CA THR A 432 26.23 -27.84 -13.16
C THR A 432 25.47 -26.66 -12.60
N LEU A 433 25.79 -25.44 -13.07
CA LEU A 433 25.04 -24.23 -12.76
C LEU A 433 23.94 -24.01 -13.79
N VAL A 434 22.73 -23.67 -13.34
CA VAL A 434 21.55 -23.38 -14.14
C VAL A 434 20.84 -22.21 -13.47
N SER A 435 20.34 -21.21 -14.24
CA SER A 435 19.62 -20.07 -13.64
C SER A 435 20.44 -19.41 -12.50
N ILE A 436 21.68 -19.02 -12.80
CA ILE A 436 22.62 -18.38 -11.87
C ILE A 436 23.19 -17.15 -12.58
N GLU A 437 22.99 -15.98 -11.99
CA GLU A 437 23.45 -14.70 -12.53
C GLU A 437 24.64 -14.13 -11.74
N ALA A 438 24.81 -14.53 -10.47
CA ALA A 438 25.88 -14.08 -9.60
C ALA A 438 26.80 -15.22 -9.14
N VAL A 439 28.10 -14.91 -8.98
CA VAL A 439 29.09 -15.87 -8.47
C VAL A 439 30.01 -15.20 -7.45
N ILE A 440 30.16 -15.83 -6.29
CA ILE A 440 31.14 -15.44 -5.27
C ILE A 440 32.31 -16.42 -5.27
N GLY A 441 33.51 -15.89 -5.53
CA GLY A 441 34.77 -16.62 -5.47
C GLY A 441 35.35 -16.74 -4.07
N SER A 442 36.60 -17.16 -4.00
CA SER A 442 37.28 -17.72 -2.84
C SER A 442 38.40 -16.81 -2.30
N GLY A 443 39.25 -17.35 -1.42
CA GLY A 443 40.47 -16.67 -0.97
C GLY A 443 41.71 -16.96 -1.83
N PHE A 444 41.55 -17.13 -3.15
CA PHE A 444 42.61 -17.58 -4.08
C PHE A 444 42.40 -17.05 -5.51
N ASP A 445 43.45 -17.12 -6.35
CA ASP A 445 43.46 -16.73 -7.77
C ASP A 445 42.33 -17.39 -8.62
N ASP A 446 41.21 -16.68 -8.83
CA ASP A 446 39.96 -17.20 -9.41
C ASP A 446 39.66 -16.73 -10.84
N ILE A 447 38.74 -17.42 -11.53
CA ILE A 447 38.32 -17.10 -12.91
C ILE A 447 36.79 -17.16 -13.03
N LEU A 448 36.12 -16.01 -12.94
CA LEU A 448 34.66 -15.91 -12.97
C LEU A 448 34.21 -15.26 -14.29
N ALA A 449 33.34 -15.92 -15.05
CA ALA A 449 32.83 -15.43 -16.33
C ALA A 449 31.30 -15.58 -16.46
N GLY A 450 30.67 -14.52 -16.98
CA GLY A 450 29.24 -14.37 -17.17
C GLY A 450 28.70 -15.04 -18.44
N ASP A 451 27.56 -14.57 -18.96
CA ASP A 451 26.95 -15.10 -20.18
C ASP A 451 26.55 -14.05 -21.23
N GLY A 452 25.48 -13.30 -20.97
CA GLY A 452 24.74 -12.45 -21.91
C GLY A 452 23.42 -11.90 -21.33
N GLY A 453 23.08 -12.28 -20.10
CA GLY A 453 22.33 -11.45 -19.15
C GLY A 453 23.24 -10.44 -18.44
N ASN A 454 22.77 -9.87 -17.33
CA ASN A 454 23.60 -9.05 -16.45
C ASN A 454 24.14 -9.94 -15.33
N ASN A 455 25.45 -9.99 -15.11
CA ASN A 455 26.05 -10.81 -14.07
C ASN A 455 26.65 -10.00 -12.92
N SER A 456 26.87 -10.64 -11.77
CA SER A 456 27.59 -10.06 -10.63
C SER A 456 28.70 -10.97 -10.13
N PHE A 457 29.89 -10.42 -9.93
CA PHE A 457 31.05 -11.17 -9.45
C PHE A 457 31.66 -10.51 -8.23
N ARG A 458 31.85 -11.29 -7.17
CA ARG A 458 32.73 -10.94 -6.06
C ARG A 458 33.88 -11.94 -6.09
N GLY A 459 35.06 -11.51 -6.56
CA GLY A 459 36.24 -12.39 -6.69
C GLY A 459 36.64 -12.99 -5.34
N GLY A 460 36.65 -12.15 -4.31
CA GLY A 460 37.13 -12.51 -2.98
C GLY A 460 38.55 -11.96 -2.78
N GLY A 461 39.46 -12.76 -2.23
CA GLY A 461 40.82 -12.32 -1.94
C GLY A 461 41.85 -13.08 -2.77
N GLY A 462 42.19 -12.58 -3.97
CA GLY A 462 43.00 -13.33 -4.92
C GLY A 462 43.85 -12.48 -5.86
N ALA A 463 43.81 -12.85 -7.14
CA ALA A 463 44.44 -12.17 -8.25
C ALA A 463 43.63 -12.52 -9.50
N ASP A 464 42.38 -12.06 -9.50
CA ASP A 464 41.28 -12.80 -10.11
C ASP A 464 41.02 -12.36 -11.54
N THR A 465 40.23 -13.13 -12.29
CA THR A 465 39.87 -12.82 -13.67
C THR A 465 38.35 -12.78 -13.80
N LEU A 466 37.79 -11.56 -13.83
CA LEU A 466 36.34 -11.31 -13.88
C LEU A 466 35.95 -10.94 -15.32
N VAL A 467 34.99 -11.66 -15.91
CA VAL A 467 34.65 -11.55 -17.34
C VAL A 467 33.13 -11.57 -17.59
N GLY A 468 32.45 -10.42 -17.59
CA GLY A 468 30.98 -10.37 -17.75
C GLY A 468 30.47 -10.88 -19.10
N GLN A 469 31.22 -10.62 -20.17
CA GLN A 469 30.92 -10.94 -21.57
C GLN A 469 29.88 -10.02 -22.26
N GLY A 470 28.75 -9.67 -21.64
CA GLY A 470 27.81 -8.78 -22.32
C GLY A 470 26.39 -8.68 -21.76
N GLY A 471 26.24 -8.02 -20.61
CA GLY A 471 25.00 -7.38 -20.18
C GLY A 471 25.25 -5.93 -19.74
N ILE A 472 25.02 -5.70 -18.45
CA ILE A 472 25.66 -4.66 -17.64
C ILE A 472 26.26 -5.42 -16.46
N ASP A 473 27.54 -5.74 -16.55
CA ASP A 473 28.16 -6.73 -15.68
C ASP A 473 28.89 -6.07 -14.51
N THR A 474 28.75 -6.64 -13.29
CA THR A 474 29.19 -6.03 -12.03
C THR A 474 30.42 -6.71 -11.46
N ALA A 475 31.44 -5.93 -11.08
CA ALA A 475 32.46 -6.35 -10.11
C ALA A 475 32.17 -5.70 -8.75
N ASP A 476 31.99 -6.51 -7.72
CA ASP A 476 31.63 -6.11 -6.37
C ASP A 476 32.78 -6.30 -5.37
N TYR A 477 33.25 -5.20 -4.79
CA TYR A 477 34.29 -5.16 -3.76
C TYR A 477 33.77 -4.62 -2.41
N SER A 478 32.44 -4.55 -2.22
CA SER A 478 31.80 -3.99 -1.01
C SER A 478 32.19 -4.65 0.31
N THR A 479 32.66 -5.90 0.27
CA THR A 479 33.12 -6.65 1.45
C THR A 479 34.58 -6.45 1.80
N SER A 480 35.37 -5.70 1.02
CA SER A 480 36.82 -5.63 1.22
C SER A 480 37.22 -4.90 2.51
N ASP A 481 38.20 -5.48 3.22
CA ASP A 481 38.78 -4.97 4.48
C ASP A 481 39.78 -3.81 4.28
N GLU A 482 40.16 -3.47 3.03
CA GLU A 482 40.98 -2.31 2.67
C GLU A 482 40.46 -1.60 1.40
N ALA A 483 40.92 -0.38 1.16
CA ALA A 483 40.55 0.41 -0.03
C ALA A 483 41.05 -0.21 -1.35
N VAL A 484 40.20 -0.21 -2.37
CA VAL A 484 40.47 -0.73 -3.71
C VAL A 484 40.79 0.37 -4.73
N THR A 485 41.55 0.03 -5.76
CA THR A 485 41.83 0.88 -6.92
C THR A 485 41.62 0.08 -8.19
N ILE A 486 40.52 0.36 -8.88
CA ILE A 486 40.10 -0.31 -10.11
C ILE A 486 40.34 0.60 -11.30
N GLN A 487 40.91 0.07 -12.38
CA GLN A 487 41.02 0.75 -13.67
C GLN A 487 40.55 -0.14 -14.81
N LEU A 488 39.40 0.17 -15.40
CA LEU A 488 38.96 -0.41 -16.66
C LEU A 488 39.82 0.12 -17.82
N ASN A 489 40.03 -0.71 -18.85
CA ASN A 489 40.72 -0.32 -20.08
C ASN A 489 39.87 -0.58 -21.34
N SER A 490 38.59 -0.93 -21.15
CA SER A 490 37.60 -1.19 -22.20
C SER A 490 37.48 0.01 -23.15
N SER A 491 37.21 -0.22 -24.42
CA SER A 491 37.06 0.89 -25.39
C SER A 491 36.22 0.52 -26.60
N ALA A 492 35.66 1.51 -27.30
CA ALA A 492 34.97 1.30 -28.57
C ALA A 492 35.87 0.73 -29.70
N ALA A 493 37.19 0.65 -29.49
CA ALA A 493 38.15 0.02 -30.41
C ALA A 493 38.56 -1.40 -29.99
N ASP A 494 38.56 -1.69 -28.69
CA ASP A 494 38.85 -2.98 -28.07
C ASP A 494 38.06 -3.08 -26.73
N PRO A 495 36.81 -3.56 -26.75
CA PRO A 495 36.01 -3.75 -25.53
C PRO A 495 36.62 -4.79 -24.59
N THR A 496 37.33 -5.77 -25.17
CA THR A 496 38.03 -6.86 -24.48
C THR A 496 39.38 -6.46 -23.86
N ALA A 497 39.69 -5.16 -23.82
CA ALA A 497 40.93 -4.66 -23.23
C ALA A 497 40.86 -4.71 -21.69
N ALA A 498 41.59 -5.69 -21.12
CA ALA A 498 41.59 -5.97 -19.69
C ALA A 498 41.94 -4.75 -18.83
N GLY A 499 41.04 -4.43 -17.90
CA GLY A 499 41.27 -3.61 -16.73
C GLY A 499 42.19 -4.28 -15.70
N THR A 500 42.48 -3.56 -14.63
CA THR A 500 43.29 -4.04 -13.50
C THR A 500 42.75 -3.55 -12.16
N GLY A 501 42.72 -4.44 -11.16
CA GLY A 501 42.59 -4.08 -9.75
C GLY A 501 43.94 -3.95 -9.05
N THR A 502 43.98 -3.19 -7.94
CA THR A 502 45.04 -3.17 -6.92
C THR A 502 44.49 -2.74 -5.57
N GLY A 503 45.07 -3.22 -4.47
CA GLY A 503 44.62 -2.91 -3.10
C GLY A 503 43.39 -3.70 -2.66
N GLY A 504 43.30 -3.99 -1.34
CA GLY A 504 42.24 -4.79 -0.76
C GLY A 504 42.10 -6.17 -1.42
N ASP A 505 40.85 -6.52 -1.67
CA ASP A 505 40.40 -7.75 -2.33
C ASP A 505 40.91 -7.79 -3.79
N ALA A 506 41.01 -6.63 -4.44
CA ALA A 506 41.35 -6.47 -5.86
C ALA A 506 42.86 -6.59 -6.20
N GLU A 507 43.73 -7.09 -5.31
CA GLU A 507 45.21 -7.00 -5.42
C GLU A 507 45.85 -7.96 -6.46
N GLY A 508 45.53 -7.73 -7.73
CA GLY A 508 46.05 -8.47 -8.87
C GLY A 508 45.04 -8.66 -10.01
N ASP A 509 43.80 -8.26 -9.78
CA ASP A 509 42.64 -8.57 -10.61
C ASP A 509 42.74 -8.09 -12.06
N THR A 510 42.03 -8.80 -12.91
CA THR A 510 41.93 -8.62 -14.36
C THR A 510 40.45 -8.57 -14.75
N LEU A 511 39.90 -7.38 -14.92
CA LEU A 511 38.49 -7.15 -15.26
C LEU A 511 38.32 -7.01 -16.78
N ILE A 512 37.39 -7.74 -17.40
CA ILE A 512 37.18 -7.73 -18.86
C ILE A 512 35.67 -7.71 -19.15
N LEU A 513 35.17 -6.71 -19.88
CA LEU A 513 33.71 -6.57 -20.14
C LEU A 513 32.95 -6.58 -18.80
N ILE A 514 33.21 -5.52 -18.03
CA ILE A 514 32.58 -5.18 -16.76
C ILE A 514 32.24 -3.70 -16.88
N GLU A 515 30.98 -3.35 -16.67
CA GLU A 515 30.44 -2.00 -16.87
C GLU A 515 30.01 -1.36 -15.54
N ARG A 516 29.79 -2.15 -14.48
CA ARG A 516 29.51 -1.64 -13.13
C ARG A 516 30.58 -2.05 -12.13
N ILE A 517 31.02 -1.11 -11.30
CA ILE A 517 31.94 -1.36 -10.19
C ILE A 517 31.31 -0.87 -8.89
N ILE A 518 31.34 -1.71 -7.85
CA ILE A 518 31.00 -1.34 -6.48
C ILE A 518 32.30 -1.35 -5.66
N GLY A 519 32.64 -0.21 -5.05
CA GLY A 519 33.76 -0.05 -4.13
C GLY A 519 33.46 -0.59 -2.72
N SER A 520 34.40 -0.33 -1.82
CA SER A 520 34.45 -0.82 -0.44
C SER A 520 33.82 0.16 0.57
N ALA A 521 34.06 -0.02 1.87
CA ALA A 521 33.76 0.96 2.91
C ALA A 521 34.97 1.86 3.25
N PHE A 522 35.81 2.16 2.26
CA PHE A 522 37.05 2.93 2.40
C PHE A 522 37.27 3.90 1.22
N ALA A 523 38.30 4.76 1.33
CA ALA A 523 38.55 5.83 0.37
C ALA A 523 39.18 5.32 -0.94
N ASP A 524 38.34 5.06 -1.94
CA ASP A 524 38.64 4.26 -3.12
C ASP A 524 38.99 5.08 -4.37
N THR A 525 39.37 4.39 -5.45
CA THR A 525 39.67 5.02 -6.74
C THR A 525 39.17 4.13 -7.88
N LEU A 526 38.01 4.52 -8.44
CA LEU A 526 37.32 3.77 -9.49
C LEU A 526 37.42 4.52 -10.82
N LEU A 527 38.12 3.92 -11.79
CA LEU A 527 38.42 4.53 -13.08
C LEU A 527 37.78 3.71 -14.23
N GLY A 528 36.84 4.31 -14.95
CA GLY A 528 36.18 3.75 -16.14
C GLY A 528 37.05 3.71 -17.40
N GLY A 529 36.47 3.25 -18.51
CA GLY A 529 37.14 3.02 -19.80
C GLY A 529 36.95 4.13 -20.84
N GLU A 530 36.71 3.73 -22.10
CA GLU A 530 36.14 4.57 -23.17
C GLU A 530 34.73 4.04 -23.58
N LEU A 531 33.99 3.47 -22.63
CA LEU A 531 32.60 2.98 -22.75
C LEU A 531 31.77 3.59 -21.60
N GLY A 532 30.45 3.40 -21.61
CA GLY A 532 29.55 3.95 -20.60
C GLY A 532 29.51 3.08 -19.34
N ASP A 533 30.12 3.55 -18.25
CA ASP A 533 30.29 2.78 -17.01
C ASP A 533 29.45 3.35 -15.85
N THR A 534 29.15 2.51 -14.83
CA THR A 534 28.50 2.90 -13.57
C THR A 534 29.42 2.62 -12.38
N LEU A 535 29.64 3.65 -11.54
CA LEU A 535 30.55 3.61 -10.39
C LEU A 535 29.77 3.89 -9.10
N VAL A 536 29.74 2.91 -8.19
CA VAL A 536 29.30 3.07 -6.80
C VAL A 536 30.56 3.14 -5.95
N GLY A 537 30.84 4.29 -5.30
CA GLY A 537 32.01 4.45 -4.42
C GLY A 537 31.88 3.59 -3.16
N GLY A 538 30.73 3.70 -2.49
CA GLY A 538 30.51 3.16 -1.15
C GLY A 538 30.78 4.23 -0.09
N ALA A 539 31.04 3.82 1.15
CA ALA A 539 31.26 4.75 2.25
C ALA A 539 32.73 5.19 2.33
N GLY A 540 33.09 6.27 1.63
CA GLY A 540 34.50 6.61 1.42
C GLY A 540 34.85 8.11 1.47
N ALA A 541 35.69 8.51 0.52
CA ALA A 541 36.04 9.89 0.18
C ALA A 541 36.74 9.87 -1.19
N ASP A 542 35.98 9.46 -2.20
CA ASP A 542 36.48 8.61 -3.28
C ASP A 542 36.96 9.39 -4.50
N VAL A 543 37.55 8.68 -5.45
CA VAL A 543 37.93 9.22 -6.75
C VAL A 543 37.18 8.45 -7.83
N LEU A 544 36.04 8.98 -8.24
CA LEU A 544 35.17 8.41 -9.27
C LEU A 544 35.45 9.10 -10.61
N ASN A 545 35.85 8.32 -11.62
CA ASN A 545 36.22 8.86 -12.92
C ASN A 545 35.82 7.95 -14.07
N GLY A 546 34.73 8.27 -14.79
CA GLY A 546 34.28 7.50 -15.96
C GLY A 546 35.24 7.52 -17.15
N ASN A 547 36.22 8.45 -17.14
CA ASN A 547 37.19 8.73 -18.21
C ASN A 547 36.58 9.20 -19.54
N GLY A 548 35.62 8.48 -20.14
CA GLY A 548 34.93 8.95 -21.33
C GLY A 548 33.99 7.95 -22.02
N GLY A 549 32.77 7.86 -21.50
CA GLY A 549 31.63 7.24 -22.17
C GLY A 549 30.38 8.11 -22.11
N THR A 550 29.51 7.81 -21.16
CA THR A 550 28.34 8.60 -20.72
C THR A 550 28.01 8.08 -19.33
N ASP A 551 28.80 8.54 -18.36
CA ASP A 551 29.17 7.71 -17.22
C ASP A 551 28.36 8.07 -15.97
N THR A 552 28.11 7.11 -15.09
CA THR A 552 27.16 7.26 -13.97
C THR A 552 27.86 7.11 -12.63
N ALA A 553 27.66 8.05 -11.71
CA ALA A 553 27.91 7.82 -10.29
C ALA A 553 26.60 7.52 -9.58
N GLU A 554 26.58 6.45 -8.77
CA GLU A 554 25.37 5.92 -8.14
C GLU A 554 25.53 5.88 -6.61
N TYR A 555 24.53 6.42 -5.90
CA TYR A 555 24.49 6.53 -4.43
C TYR A 555 23.26 5.81 -3.83
N SER A 556 22.67 4.87 -4.58
CA SER A 556 21.44 4.14 -4.24
C SER A 556 21.53 3.36 -2.92
N THR A 557 22.73 2.93 -2.55
CA THR A 557 23.05 2.22 -1.30
C THR A 557 23.18 3.13 -0.07
N SER A 558 23.19 4.45 -0.23
CA SER A 558 23.59 5.35 0.84
C SER A 558 22.56 5.46 1.97
N ALA A 559 23.05 5.39 3.21
CA ALA A 559 22.24 5.48 4.43
C ALA A 559 21.81 6.91 4.82
N ALA A 560 22.08 7.93 3.98
CA ALA A 560 21.58 9.30 4.14
C ALA A 560 21.67 10.09 2.83
N GLY A 561 20.87 11.16 2.72
CA GLY A 561 20.80 11.99 1.52
C GLY A 561 22.12 12.67 1.14
N VAL A 562 22.39 12.74 -0.16
CA VAL A 562 23.63 13.20 -0.79
C VAL A 562 23.45 14.53 -1.52
N ASN A 563 24.52 15.32 -1.57
CA ASN A 563 24.60 16.58 -2.30
C ASN A 563 25.76 16.49 -3.30
N VAL A 564 25.43 16.21 -4.55
CA VAL A 564 26.39 15.82 -5.59
C VAL A 564 26.26 16.71 -6.81
N ALA A 565 27.40 17.15 -7.34
CA ALA A 565 27.45 18.09 -8.44
C ALA A 565 28.57 17.76 -9.44
N ILE A 566 28.20 17.56 -10.72
CA ILE A 566 29.08 17.17 -11.83
C ILE A 566 29.31 18.32 -12.84
N ASP A 567 29.35 19.57 -12.38
CA ASP A 567 29.73 20.72 -13.20
C ASP A 567 31.26 20.82 -13.36
N ALA A 568 31.76 20.67 -14.59
CA ALA A 568 33.16 20.87 -14.96
C ALA A 568 33.70 22.31 -14.72
N GLY A 569 32.82 23.27 -14.39
CA GLY A 569 33.18 24.59 -13.87
C GLY A 569 33.64 24.60 -12.40
N LEU A 570 33.38 23.53 -11.66
CA LEU A 570 33.66 23.38 -10.23
C LEU A 570 34.66 22.24 -9.98
N THR A 571 35.51 22.40 -8.96
CA THR A 571 36.13 21.24 -8.29
C THR A 571 35.23 20.88 -7.12
N THR A 572 34.12 20.22 -7.44
CA THR A 572 33.15 19.76 -6.47
C THR A 572 33.72 18.61 -5.65
N VAL A 573 33.30 18.60 -4.38
CA VAL A 573 33.50 17.50 -3.45
C VAL A 573 32.08 17.13 -3.01
N GLY A 574 31.71 15.86 -3.06
CA GLY A 574 30.40 15.41 -2.58
C GLY A 574 30.23 15.69 -1.08
N VAL A 575 29.00 15.83 -0.62
CA VAL A 575 28.66 16.16 0.78
C VAL A 575 27.41 15.40 1.21
N GLY A 576 27.41 14.84 2.41
CA GLY A 576 26.30 14.02 2.93
C GLY A 576 26.32 12.58 2.37
N GLY A 577 25.71 11.67 3.14
CA GLY A 577 25.68 10.25 2.83
C GLY A 577 27.07 9.66 2.55
N ASP A 578 27.09 8.80 1.54
CA ASP A 578 28.26 8.09 1.03
C ASP A 578 29.17 9.05 0.25
N ALA A 579 28.60 10.11 -0.34
CA ALA A 579 29.31 11.09 -1.14
C ALA A 579 30.26 12.04 -0.35
N GLU A 580 30.30 11.98 0.98
CA GLU A 580 31.02 12.93 1.87
C GLU A 580 32.56 12.89 1.73
N GLY A 581 33.07 13.51 0.67
CA GLY A 581 34.50 13.56 0.34
C GLY A 581 34.82 13.27 -1.12
N ASP A 582 33.84 12.82 -1.91
CA ASP A 582 34.03 12.29 -3.25
C ASP A 582 34.47 13.33 -4.28
N GLN A 583 35.34 12.91 -5.18
CA GLN A 583 35.86 13.69 -6.31
C GLN A 583 35.44 13.04 -7.63
N LEU A 584 34.31 13.50 -8.16
CA LEU A 584 33.75 13.04 -9.43
C LEU A 584 34.39 13.78 -10.62
N THR A 585 34.79 13.05 -11.66
CA THR A 585 35.33 13.64 -12.91
C THR A 585 34.91 12.82 -14.12
N ASN A 586 34.55 13.45 -15.25
CA ASN A 586 34.02 12.75 -16.44
C ASN A 586 32.89 11.77 -16.05
N ILE A 587 31.83 12.35 -15.46
CA ILE A 587 30.59 11.68 -15.07
C ILE A 587 29.48 12.53 -15.69
N GLU A 588 28.54 11.91 -16.39
CA GLU A 588 27.40 12.58 -17.03
C GLU A 588 26.08 12.31 -16.32
N ASN A 589 25.97 11.25 -15.51
CA ASN A 589 24.74 10.87 -14.83
C ASN A 589 24.93 10.75 -13.31
N LEU A 590 23.87 11.04 -12.56
CA LEU A 590 23.78 10.78 -11.13
C LEU A 590 22.52 9.96 -10.82
N ILE A 591 22.67 8.97 -9.95
CA ILE A 591 21.56 8.29 -9.27
C ILE A 591 21.72 8.58 -7.78
N GLY A 592 20.67 9.10 -7.17
CA GLY A 592 20.60 9.45 -5.76
C GLY A 592 20.38 8.24 -4.82
N SER A 593 19.93 8.55 -3.61
CA SER A 593 19.75 7.64 -2.49
C SER A 593 18.26 7.32 -2.23
N ALA A 594 17.95 6.84 -1.02
CA ALA A 594 16.59 6.68 -0.51
C ALA A 594 16.18 7.79 0.48
N TYR A 595 16.78 8.99 0.34
CA TYR A 595 16.57 10.16 1.20
C TYR A 595 16.66 11.48 0.41
N ASP A 596 16.11 12.57 0.99
CA ASP A 596 16.11 13.94 0.43
C ASP A 596 17.47 14.39 -0.16
N ASP A 597 17.60 14.33 -1.48
CA ASP A 597 18.85 14.57 -2.22
C ASP A 597 18.94 15.95 -2.90
N VAL A 598 20.17 16.35 -3.26
CA VAL A 598 20.44 17.52 -4.11
C VAL A 598 21.42 17.14 -5.22
N LEU A 599 20.88 16.85 -6.40
CA LEU A 599 21.66 16.41 -7.56
C LEU A 599 21.78 17.53 -8.61
N ARG A 600 23.00 17.77 -9.09
CA ARG A 600 23.32 18.88 -10.00
C ARG A 600 24.21 18.44 -11.16
N ALA A 601 23.70 18.56 -12.37
CA ALA A 601 24.47 18.46 -13.60
C ALA A 601 25.05 19.84 -14.02
N GLY A 602 25.84 19.83 -15.10
CA GLY A 602 26.65 20.96 -15.53
C GLY A 602 26.29 21.48 -16.91
N ALA A 603 27.03 21.01 -17.92
CA ALA A 603 26.75 21.31 -19.33
C ALA A 603 26.99 20.07 -20.18
N GLY A 604 25.92 19.45 -20.67
CA GLY A 604 25.94 18.15 -21.33
C GLY A 604 24.57 17.73 -21.88
N ASN A 605 24.27 16.45 -21.74
CA ASN A 605 22.94 15.85 -21.89
C ASN A 605 22.89 14.80 -20.79
N ASN A 606 22.49 15.22 -19.58
CA ASN A 606 22.74 14.51 -18.32
C ASN A 606 21.50 13.77 -17.83
N ARG A 607 21.64 12.60 -17.17
CA ARG A 607 20.55 11.96 -16.39
C ARG A 607 20.72 12.25 -14.91
N LEU A 608 19.67 12.74 -14.25
CA LEU A 608 19.55 12.77 -12.79
C LEU A 608 18.32 11.93 -12.39
N ASP A 609 18.53 10.86 -11.61
CA ASP A 609 17.48 10.13 -10.85
C ASP A 609 17.61 10.53 -9.37
N GLY A 610 16.53 10.99 -8.74
CA GLY A 610 16.47 11.22 -7.30
C GLY A 610 16.47 9.90 -6.52
N GLY A 611 15.50 9.03 -6.81
CA GLY A 611 15.35 7.72 -6.19
C GLY A 611 14.10 7.67 -5.33
N ALA A 612 14.25 7.85 -4.01
CA ALA A 612 13.14 8.07 -3.10
C ALA A 612 13.51 9.16 -2.09
N GLY A 613 12.65 10.15 -1.86
CA GLY A 613 13.06 11.34 -1.12
C GLY A 613 12.13 12.54 -1.31
N ASN A 614 12.71 13.73 -1.26
CA ASN A 614 12.03 15.00 -1.55
C ASN A 614 13.04 15.86 -2.32
N ASP A 615 13.36 15.42 -3.53
CA ASP A 615 14.67 15.64 -4.12
C ASP A 615 14.75 16.93 -4.92
N ARG A 616 15.96 17.49 -5.04
CA ARG A 616 16.22 18.69 -5.82
C ARG A 616 17.13 18.40 -7.00
N LEU A 617 16.58 18.46 -8.21
CA LEU A 617 17.29 18.18 -9.46
C LEU A 617 17.58 19.46 -10.25
N ILE A 618 18.85 19.65 -10.62
CA ILE A 618 19.35 20.83 -11.33
C ILE A 618 20.11 20.36 -12.57
N GLY A 619 19.46 20.25 -13.73
CA GLY A 619 20.08 19.79 -14.98
C GLY A 619 21.21 20.71 -15.50
N GLY A 620 20.96 22.02 -15.53
CA GLY A 620 21.92 23.01 -15.97
C GLY A 620 21.81 23.31 -17.47
N LEU A 621 22.84 23.06 -18.26
CA LEU A 621 22.87 23.37 -19.69
C LEU A 621 22.86 22.12 -20.57
N GLY A 622 21.68 21.62 -20.92
CA GLY A 622 21.58 20.46 -21.80
C GLY A 622 20.27 20.29 -22.55
N ALA A 623 19.94 19.01 -22.75
CA ALA A 623 18.60 18.51 -22.97
C ALA A 623 18.56 17.22 -22.15
N ASP A 624 18.31 17.41 -20.86
CA ASP A 624 18.64 16.46 -19.80
C ASP A 624 17.49 15.47 -19.55
N THR A 625 17.65 14.54 -18.62
CA THR A 625 16.59 13.65 -18.16
C THR A 625 16.53 13.73 -16.65
N LEU A 626 15.47 14.33 -16.13
CA LEU A 626 15.31 14.67 -14.71
C LEU A 626 14.11 13.89 -14.18
N ILE A 627 14.39 12.96 -13.27
CA ILE A 627 13.42 12.07 -12.65
C ILE A 627 13.61 12.18 -11.14
N GLY A 628 12.58 12.57 -10.40
CA GLY A 628 12.60 12.53 -8.93
C GLY A 628 12.50 11.07 -8.49
N GLY A 629 11.31 10.64 -8.12
CA GLY A 629 11.03 9.24 -7.87
C GLY A 629 9.81 9.03 -6.99
N ASP A 630 10.03 8.35 -5.86
CA ASP A 630 9.02 8.18 -4.80
C ASP A 630 9.16 9.30 -3.77
N GLY A 631 8.43 10.40 -3.99
CA GLY A 631 8.61 11.59 -3.15
C GLY A 631 7.67 12.77 -3.39
N VAL A 632 8.23 13.96 -3.17
CA VAL A 632 7.63 15.28 -3.47
C VAL A 632 8.72 16.16 -4.05
N ASP A 633 9.00 15.96 -5.33
CA ASP A 633 10.30 16.31 -5.91
C ASP A 633 10.29 17.65 -6.63
N THR A 634 11.47 18.27 -6.76
CA THR A 634 11.62 19.66 -7.21
C THR A 634 12.66 19.80 -8.31
N VAL A 635 12.22 20.18 -9.51
CA VAL A 635 13.14 20.65 -10.56
C VAL A 635 13.45 22.15 -10.39
N ASP A 636 14.72 22.51 -10.52
CA ASP A 636 15.24 23.86 -10.22
C ASP A 636 15.92 24.50 -11.44
N TYR A 637 15.28 25.54 -11.98
CA TYR A 637 15.79 26.37 -13.07
C TYR A 637 16.18 27.79 -12.64
N SER A 638 16.39 28.04 -11.34
CA SER A 638 16.69 29.37 -10.79
C SER A 638 18.01 29.98 -11.27
N GLU A 639 18.93 29.15 -11.76
CA GLU A 639 20.19 29.58 -12.39
C GLU A 639 20.08 29.80 -13.92
N SER A 640 18.88 29.64 -14.48
CA SER A 640 18.66 29.80 -15.91
C SER A 640 18.85 31.23 -16.40
N ASN A 641 19.58 31.37 -17.51
CA ASN A 641 19.94 32.67 -18.10
C ASN A 641 18.94 33.19 -19.14
N ALA A 642 17.81 32.48 -19.32
CA ALA A 642 16.65 32.92 -20.08
C ALA A 642 15.40 32.15 -19.60
N ALA A 643 14.22 32.62 -19.97
CA ALA A 643 12.95 32.03 -19.53
C ALA A 643 12.78 30.56 -19.93
N VAL A 644 12.17 29.78 -19.03
CA VAL A 644 11.79 28.38 -19.16
C VAL A 644 10.28 28.20 -19.27
N GLY A 645 9.88 27.15 -19.99
CA GLY A 645 8.49 26.72 -20.18
C GLY A 645 8.38 25.24 -19.91
N LEU A 646 7.65 24.86 -18.85
CA LEU A 646 7.54 23.50 -18.33
C LEU A 646 6.07 23.11 -18.08
N GLY A 647 5.80 21.81 -18.08
CA GLY A 647 4.52 21.23 -17.66
C GLY A 647 4.75 19.88 -16.99
N LEU A 648 4.05 19.56 -15.90
CA LEU A 648 4.17 18.30 -15.19
C LEU A 648 3.09 17.28 -15.62
N THR A 649 3.22 16.02 -15.19
CA THR A 649 2.20 14.98 -15.42
C THR A 649 2.29 13.84 -14.39
N ASP A 650 1.15 13.45 -13.80
CA ASP A 650 1.05 12.34 -12.85
C ASP A 650 0.80 10.98 -13.53
N VAL A 651 0.87 10.92 -14.87
CA VAL A 651 0.59 9.67 -15.60
C VAL A 651 1.83 8.78 -15.54
N PRO A 652 1.80 7.62 -14.84
CA PRO A 652 3.01 6.84 -14.59
C PRO A 652 3.67 6.37 -15.89
N GLY A 653 5.00 6.52 -15.97
CA GLY A 653 5.77 6.20 -17.17
C GLY A 653 5.55 7.14 -18.36
N GLN A 654 4.97 8.33 -18.17
CA GLN A 654 5.10 9.44 -19.12
C GLN A 654 6.06 10.50 -18.61
N ALA A 655 6.75 11.14 -19.56
CA ALA A 655 7.56 12.32 -19.33
C ALA A 655 7.08 13.47 -20.21
N THR A 656 7.25 14.69 -19.73
CA THR A 656 7.04 15.91 -20.53
C THR A 656 8.37 16.41 -21.09
N GLN A 657 8.31 17.35 -22.05
CA GLN A 657 9.51 17.99 -22.59
C GLN A 657 9.53 19.48 -22.26
N GLY A 658 10.61 19.94 -21.63
CA GLY A 658 10.85 21.35 -21.34
C GLY A 658 11.17 22.19 -22.58
N SER A 659 11.12 23.51 -22.41
CA SER A 659 11.43 24.47 -23.46
C SER A 659 12.02 25.77 -22.91
N GLY A 660 12.86 26.45 -23.70
CA GLY A 660 13.49 27.70 -23.27
C GLY A 660 14.58 27.52 -22.20
N GLY A 661 15.37 28.59 -21.98
CA GLY A 661 16.35 28.67 -20.92
C GLY A 661 17.30 27.47 -20.82
N HIS A 662 17.36 26.91 -19.61
CA HIS A 662 18.06 25.68 -19.24
C HIS A 662 17.22 24.45 -19.55
N ALA A 663 15.90 24.55 -19.39
CA ALA A 663 14.92 23.51 -19.68
C ALA A 663 14.81 23.07 -21.17
N GLN A 664 15.75 23.42 -22.05
CA GLN A 664 15.55 23.45 -23.50
C GLN A 664 15.72 22.08 -24.19
N GLY A 665 14.83 21.16 -23.85
CA GLY A 665 14.73 19.83 -24.45
C GLY A 665 14.66 18.73 -23.40
N ASP A 666 14.85 19.08 -22.14
CA ASP A 666 14.81 18.21 -20.98
C ASP A 666 13.57 17.33 -20.94
N ILE A 667 13.74 16.11 -20.46
CA ILE A 667 12.72 15.09 -20.27
C ILE A 667 12.43 15.02 -18.77
N ILE A 668 11.21 15.39 -18.37
CA ILE A 668 10.81 15.53 -16.95
C ILE A 668 9.74 14.49 -16.62
N ALA A 669 9.94 13.68 -15.57
CA ALA A 669 8.95 12.72 -15.08
C ALA A 669 9.07 12.56 -13.56
N GLN A 670 7.97 12.25 -12.85
CA GLN A 670 7.98 12.04 -11.38
C GLN A 670 8.59 13.27 -10.67
N ILE A 671 7.92 14.41 -10.83
CA ILE A 671 8.27 15.72 -10.27
C ILE A 671 6.96 16.46 -10.00
N GLU A 672 6.79 16.95 -8.78
CA GLU A 672 5.58 17.63 -8.30
C GLU A 672 5.77 19.15 -8.23
N ASN A 673 7.01 19.62 -8.18
CA ASN A 673 7.33 21.02 -7.91
C ASN A 673 8.31 21.59 -8.95
N ILE A 674 8.11 22.87 -9.30
CA ILE A 674 9.01 23.60 -10.22
C ILE A 674 9.42 24.92 -9.57
N ILE A 675 10.72 25.21 -9.60
CA ILE A 675 11.25 26.57 -9.43
C ILE A 675 11.76 27.06 -10.78
N GLY A 676 11.19 28.18 -11.22
CA GLY A 676 11.54 28.91 -12.44
C GLY A 676 12.83 29.74 -12.27
N SER A 677 12.97 30.75 -13.12
CA SER A 677 14.21 31.46 -13.42
C SER A 677 14.18 32.93 -12.93
N ALA A 678 15.00 33.78 -13.56
CA ALA A 678 14.96 35.23 -13.39
C ALA A 678 14.40 35.94 -14.65
N PHE A 679 13.46 35.29 -15.34
CA PHE A 679 12.82 35.75 -16.57
C PHE A 679 11.36 35.26 -16.67
N ASN A 680 10.60 35.90 -17.57
CA ASN A 680 9.17 35.65 -17.82
C ASN A 680 8.82 34.18 -18.16
N ASP A 681 8.50 33.37 -17.16
CA ASP A 681 8.35 31.92 -17.30
C ASP A 681 6.91 31.46 -17.60
N THR A 682 6.77 30.21 -18.00
CA THR A 682 5.46 29.56 -18.21
C THR A 682 5.46 28.16 -17.59
N LEU A 683 4.99 28.08 -16.35
CA LEU A 683 5.05 26.87 -15.53
C LEU A 683 3.65 26.27 -15.36
N GLN A 684 3.52 24.97 -15.64
CA GLN A 684 2.29 24.22 -15.48
C GLN A 684 2.50 23.00 -14.57
N GLY A 685 1.60 22.81 -13.61
CA GLY A 685 1.55 21.66 -12.72
C GLY A 685 0.96 20.42 -13.38
N SER A 686 0.53 19.46 -12.58
CA SER A 686 -0.03 18.18 -12.96
C SER A 686 -1.52 18.11 -12.54
N ALA A 687 -2.04 16.97 -12.06
CA ALA A 687 -3.37 16.87 -11.43
C ALA A 687 -3.30 16.52 -9.93
N GLY A 688 -2.08 16.41 -9.38
CA GLY A 688 -1.74 16.30 -7.96
C GLY A 688 -1.64 17.67 -7.28
N ALA A 689 -1.03 17.75 -6.10
CA ALA A 689 -0.83 19.02 -5.41
C ALA A 689 0.60 19.54 -5.66
N ASN A 690 0.73 20.62 -6.44
CA ASN A 690 2.03 21.13 -6.90
C ASN A 690 2.46 22.42 -6.19
N ARG A 691 3.79 22.65 -6.05
CA ARG A 691 4.37 23.98 -5.82
C ARG A 691 4.98 24.51 -7.11
N LEU A 692 4.51 25.66 -7.57
CA LEU A 692 5.08 26.39 -8.69
C LEU A 692 5.59 27.75 -8.22
N GLU A 693 6.88 28.02 -8.39
CA GLU A 693 7.53 29.28 -7.99
C GLU A 693 8.19 29.91 -9.22
N GLY A 694 7.71 31.08 -9.65
CA GLY A 694 8.17 31.77 -10.87
C GLY A 694 9.58 32.33 -10.73
N GLY A 695 9.76 33.31 -9.84
CA GLY A 695 11.06 33.90 -9.50
C GLY A 695 11.10 35.43 -9.65
N ASP A 696 12.05 35.94 -10.43
CA ASP A 696 12.08 37.34 -10.89
C ASP A 696 11.52 37.36 -12.32
N GLY A 697 10.38 38.00 -12.61
CA GLY A 697 9.78 37.81 -13.93
C GLY A 697 8.47 38.55 -14.20
N ASN A 698 7.69 37.99 -15.12
CA ASN A 698 6.30 38.36 -15.39
C ASN A 698 5.66 37.03 -15.81
N ASP A 699 5.37 36.19 -14.83
CA ASP A 699 5.32 34.75 -15.03
C ASP A 699 3.89 34.27 -15.23
N THR A 700 3.74 33.13 -15.90
CA THR A 700 2.44 32.48 -16.12
C THR A 700 2.43 31.13 -15.43
N LEU A 701 1.61 31.01 -14.39
CA LEU A 701 1.51 29.87 -13.49
C LEU A 701 0.14 29.19 -13.65
N ARG A 702 0.13 27.86 -13.75
CA ARG A 702 -1.10 27.06 -13.81
C ARG A 702 -0.92 25.78 -13.03
N GLY A 703 -1.64 25.61 -11.92
CA GLY A 703 -1.75 24.31 -11.25
C GLY A 703 -2.33 23.23 -12.16
N GLN A 704 -3.54 23.50 -12.68
CA GLN A 704 -4.54 22.57 -13.24
C GLN A 704 -5.39 21.95 -12.13
N GLY A 705 -5.41 20.63 -11.93
CA GLY A 705 -6.14 20.03 -10.82
C GLY A 705 -5.22 19.88 -9.63
N GLY A 706 -5.65 20.25 -8.43
CA GLY A 706 -4.77 20.15 -7.27
C GLY A 706 -5.28 20.89 -6.04
N ALA A 707 -4.33 21.29 -5.22
CA ALA A 707 -4.51 22.17 -4.07
C ALA A 707 -3.25 23.02 -3.89
N ASP A 708 -2.98 23.81 -4.92
CA ASP A 708 -1.60 24.13 -5.30
C ASP A 708 -1.02 25.35 -4.58
N VAL A 709 0.30 25.48 -4.64
CA VAL A 709 1.00 26.66 -4.11
C VAL A 709 1.61 27.41 -5.29
N LEU A 710 0.92 28.47 -5.72
CA LEU A 710 1.30 29.29 -6.87
C LEU A 710 1.96 30.58 -6.39
N ILE A 711 3.25 30.73 -6.70
CA ILE A 711 4.06 31.89 -6.32
C ILE A 711 4.65 32.49 -7.58
N GLY A 712 4.34 33.76 -7.88
CA GLY A 712 5.05 34.52 -8.92
C GLY A 712 6.42 34.90 -8.39
N GLY A 713 6.55 36.15 -7.94
CA GLY A 713 7.66 36.55 -7.07
C GLY A 713 7.95 38.04 -7.16
N LEU A 714 8.82 38.42 -8.09
CA LEU A 714 9.18 39.81 -8.38
C LEU A 714 8.87 40.21 -9.82
N GLY A 715 7.59 40.49 -10.10
CA GLY A 715 7.25 41.44 -11.16
C GLY A 715 5.77 41.75 -11.31
N VAL A 716 5.11 41.11 -12.28
CA VAL A 716 3.68 41.25 -12.57
C VAL A 716 3.19 39.91 -13.12
N ASP A 717 2.73 39.07 -12.19
CA ASP A 717 2.63 37.61 -12.39
C ASP A 717 1.17 37.15 -12.50
N THR A 718 0.94 36.02 -13.15
CA THR A 718 -0.39 35.62 -13.66
C THR A 718 -0.73 34.17 -13.32
N ALA A 719 -1.78 33.96 -12.52
CA ALA A 719 -2.38 32.63 -12.34
C ALA A 719 -3.43 32.36 -13.44
N SER A 720 -3.34 31.22 -14.13
CA SER A 720 -4.07 30.93 -15.37
C SER A 720 -4.94 29.67 -15.30
N TYR A 721 -6.23 29.87 -15.07
CA TYR A 721 -7.27 28.83 -15.00
C TYR A 721 -7.94 28.53 -16.35
N SER A 722 -7.35 28.99 -17.46
CA SER A 722 -7.92 28.93 -18.82
C SER A 722 -8.13 27.53 -19.39
N THR A 723 -7.68 26.50 -18.69
CA THR A 723 -7.87 25.09 -19.01
C THR A 723 -9.03 24.44 -18.26
N SER A 724 -9.59 25.12 -17.25
CA SER A 724 -10.45 24.46 -16.28
C SER A 724 -11.75 23.94 -16.86
N ALA A 725 -12.14 22.74 -16.42
CA ALA A 725 -13.38 22.09 -16.80
C ALA A 725 -14.62 22.61 -16.03
N SER A 726 -14.48 23.65 -15.20
CA SER A 726 -15.57 24.31 -14.47
C SER A 726 -15.17 25.73 -14.03
N GLY A 727 -16.16 26.54 -13.66
CA GLY A 727 -15.91 27.91 -13.21
C GLY A 727 -15.16 27.96 -11.87
N VAL A 728 -14.22 28.89 -11.78
CA VAL A 728 -13.32 29.10 -10.63
C VAL A 728 -13.74 30.34 -9.82
N ASN A 729 -13.49 30.30 -8.51
CA ASN A 729 -13.68 31.41 -7.59
C ASN A 729 -12.37 31.68 -6.84
N VAL A 730 -11.67 32.74 -7.25
CA VAL A 730 -10.26 33.04 -6.91
C VAL A 730 -10.15 34.47 -6.41
N SER A 731 -9.28 34.72 -5.45
CA SER A 731 -9.07 36.05 -4.88
C SER A 731 -7.60 36.29 -4.53
N ILE A 732 -6.96 37.25 -5.20
CA ILE A 732 -5.59 37.67 -4.90
C ILE A 732 -5.53 38.19 -3.45
N SER A 733 -4.49 37.82 -2.70
CA SER A 733 -4.22 38.40 -1.38
C SER A 733 -2.73 38.63 -1.17
N SER A 734 -2.40 39.81 -0.66
CA SER A 734 -1.05 40.18 -0.22
C SER A 734 -0.55 39.39 1.00
N THR A 735 -1.36 38.50 1.57
CA THR A 735 -0.96 37.55 2.63
C THR A 735 -0.70 36.13 2.14
N GLY A 736 -1.08 35.77 0.91
CA GLY A 736 -1.03 34.39 0.41
C GLY A 736 -1.97 33.38 1.11
N THR A 737 -2.80 33.83 2.05
CA THR A 737 -3.64 32.94 2.90
C THR A 737 -5.05 32.71 2.38
N THR A 738 -5.36 33.13 1.16
CA THR A 738 -6.69 32.94 0.56
C THR A 738 -6.67 31.68 -0.27
N VAL A 739 -7.62 30.77 0.00
CA VAL A 739 -7.75 29.48 -0.67
C VAL A 739 -8.77 29.60 -1.80
N GLY A 740 -8.39 29.17 -3.01
CA GLY A 740 -9.28 29.10 -4.17
C GLY A 740 -10.43 28.10 -4.00
N SER A 741 -11.40 28.13 -4.91
CA SER A 741 -12.51 27.16 -4.90
C SER A 741 -13.17 27.01 -6.27
N GLY A 742 -13.65 25.80 -6.57
CA GLY A 742 -14.29 25.46 -7.85
C GLY A 742 -13.28 25.26 -8.99
N GLY A 743 -13.61 24.33 -9.89
CA GLY A 743 -12.77 23.98 -11.03
C GLY A 743 -11.35 23.57 -10.62
N ASP A 744 -10.38 24.11 -11.35
CA ASP A 744 -8.95 23.90 -11.20
C ASP A 744 -8.43 24.55 -9.90
N ALA A 745 -9.02 25.68 -9.48
CA ALA A 745 -8.57 26.44 -8.31
C ALA A 745 -8.91 25.81 -6.94
N GLN A 746 -9.19 24.50 -6.86
CA GLN A 746 -9.91 23.87 -5.75
C GLN A 746 -9.02 23.49 -4.54
N GLY A 747 -8.20 24.43 -4.10
CA GLY A 747 -7.35 24.33 -2.91
C GLY A 747 -6.18 25.32 -2.93
N ASP A 748 -6.01 26.00 -4.06
CA ASP A 748 -4.88 26.85 -4.39
C ASP A 748 -4.63 27.99 -3.40
N GLN A 749 -3.35 28.24 -3.15
CA GLN A 749 -2.84 29.36 -2.37
C GLN A 749 -1.91 30.20 -3.26
N LEU A 750 -2.33 31.44 -3.55
CA LEU A 750 -1.66 32.34 -4.49
C LEU A 750 -0.91 33.44 -3.72
N SER A 751 0.39 33.64 -4.00
CA SER A 751 1.20 34.70 -3.37
C SER A 751 2.13 35.38 -4.37
N GLY A 752 2.17 36.71 -4.38
CA GLY A 752 2.91 37.46 -5.40
C GLY A 752 2.34 37.20 -6.79
N ILE A 753 1.05 37.45 -6.96
CA ILE A 753 0.30 37.29 -8.22
C ILE A 753 -0.52 38.57 -8.39
N GLU A 754 -0.40 39.23 -9.53
CA GLU A 754 -1.09 40.49 -9.85
C GLU A 754 -2.22 40.31 -10.87
N ASN A 755 -2.26 39.18 -11.57
CA ASN A 755 -3.25 38.93 -12.63
C ASN A 755 -3.92 37.56 -12.46
N LEU A 756 -5.19 37.49 -12.86
CA LEU A 756 -5.96 36.25 -12.98
C LEU A 756 -6.52 36.13 -14.40
N THR A 757 -6.33 34.97 -15.02
CA THR A 757 -7.12 34.53 -16.19
C THR A 757 -8.03 33.38 -15.74
N GLY A 758 -9.33 33.55 -15.95
CA GLY A 758 -10.37 32.57 -15.70
C GLY A 758 -10.43 31.45 -16.73
N SER A 759 -11.57 30.77 -16.79
CA SER A 759 -11.83 29.50 -17.45
C SER A 759 -12.64 29.68 -18.76
N ALA A 760 -13.48 28.71 -19.09
CA ALA A 760 -14.50 28.81 -20.14
C ALA A 760 -15.92 28.60 -19.58
N PHE A 761 -16.10 28.95 -18.30
CA PHE A 761 -17.34 28.87 -17.53
C PHE A 761 -17.46 30.10 -16.61
N ALA A 762 -18.67 30.38 -16.13
CA ALA A 762 -18.94 31.56 -15.28
C ALA A 762 -18.07 31.60 -14.00
N ASP A 763 -17.11 32.53 -13.97
CA ASP A 763 -16.10 32.66 -12.92
C ASP A 763 -16.39 33.78 -11.91
N VAL A 764 -15.67 33.77 -10.79
CA VAL A 764 -15.60 34.86 -9.81
C VAL A 764 -14.13 35.20 -9.54
N LEU A 765 -13.63 36.26 -10.17
CA LEU A 765 -12.24 36.71 -10.02
C LEU A 765 -12.19 38.00 -9.21
N THR A 766 -11.36 38.01 -8.16
CA THR A 766 -11.16 39.17 -7.28
C THR A 766 -9.70 39.55 -7.21
N GLY A 767 -9.39 40.83 -7.46
CA GLY A 767 -8.07 41.42 -7.31
C GLY A 767 -7.76 41.88 -5.88
N SER A 768 -6.96 42.92 -5.76
CA SER A 768 -6.21 43.29 -4.56
C SER A 768 -6.31 44.80 -4.22
N ASP A 769 -5.27 45.36 -3.60
CA ASP A 769 -5.11 46.82 -3.37
C ASP A 769 -4.04 47.44 -4.32
N GLY A 770 -3.67 46.75 -5.42
CA GLY A 770 -2.78 47.23 -6.48
C GLY A 770 -3.38 47.06 -7.88
N ASP A 771 -2.72 47.62 -8.90
CA ASP A 771 -3.21 47.62 -10.29
C ASP A 771 -3.23 46.19 -10.88
N ASN A 772 -4.40 45.54 -10.94
CA ASN A 772 -4.53 44.14 -11.36
C ASN A 772 -5.12 43.98 -12.78
N ARG A 773 -4.81 42.87 -13.47
CA ARG A 773 -5.54 42.43 -14.68
C ARG A 773 -6.38 41.20 -14.37
N LEU A 774 -7.69 41.31 -14.61
CA LEU A 774 -8.63 40.19 -14.49
C LEU A 774 -9.25 39.92 -15.86
N GLU A 775 -9.01 38.73 -16.41
CA GLU A 775 -9.63 38.21 -17.62
C GLU A 775 -10.62 37.10 -17.22
N GLY A 776 -11.92 37.25 -17.49
CA GLY A 776 -12.91 36.18 -17.28
C GLY A 776 -12.69 35.05 -18.28
N GLY A 777 -12.93 35.33 -19.57
CA GLY A 777 -12.66 34.41 -20.67
C GLY A 777 -13.92 34.13 -21.49
N ALA A 778 -14.70 33.15 -21.06
CA ALA A 778 -16.02 32.87 -21.63
C ALA A 778 -16.94 32.31 -20.54
N GLY A 779 -18.11 32.91 -20.35
CA GLY A 779 -18.95 32.65 -19.19
C GLY A 779 -19.88 33.84 -18.91
N ASP A 780 -20.69 33.76 -17.86
CA ASP A 780 -21.37 34.95 -17.33
C ASP A 780 -20.56 35.44 -16.12
N ASP A 781 -19.42 36.07 -16.36
CA ASP A 781 -18.34 36.20 -15.38
C ASP A 781 -18.57 37.34 -14.38
N ARG A 782 -17.92 37.25 -13.22
CA ARG A 782 -17.94 38.25 -12.16
C ARG A 782 -16.54 38.70 -11.81
N LEU A 783 -16.23 39.96 -12.13
CA LEU A 783 -14.92 40.57 -11.88
C LEU A 783 -15.03 41.66 -10.81
N VAL A 784 -14.17 41.58 -9.80
CA VAL A 784 -14.01 42.58 -8.74
C VAL A 784 -12.54 43.02 -8.77
N GLY A 785 -12.25 44.23 -9.27
CA GLY A 785 -10.88 44.77 -9.32
C GLY A 785 -10.31 44.93 -7.90
N GLY A 786 -10.58 46.05 -7.27
CA GLY A 786 -10.32 46.26 -5.84
C GLY A 786 -10.00 47.72 -5.53
N LEU A 787 -8.78 47.99 -5.08
CA LEU A 787 -8.19 49.33 -5.19
C LEU A 787 -7.04 49.27 -6.18
N GLY A 788 -7.09 50.10 -7.23
CA GLY A 788 -6.05 50.14 -8.25
C GLY A 788 -6.46 51.02 -9.42
N ALA A 789 -5.80 50.81 -10.55
CA ALA A 789 -6.25 51.17 -11.89
C ALA A 789 -6.41 49.90 -12.74
N ASP A 790 -7.40 49.08 -12.37
CA ASP A 790 -7.51 47.69 -12.82
C ASP A 790 -7.87 47.54 -14.30
N THR A 791 -7.44 46.47 -14.95
CA THR A 791 -7.95 46.11 -16.29
C THR A 791 -8.88 44.92 -16.19
N LEU A 792 -10.18 45.20 -16.28
CA LEU A 792 -11.24 44.19 -16.26
C LEU A 792 -11.61 43.85 -17.70
N VAL A 793 -11.54 42.55 -18.03
CA VAL A 793 -11.95 41.99 -19.31
C VAL A 793 -12.88 40.83 -19.01
N GLY A 794 -14.16 40.91 -19.38
CA GLY A 794 -15.06 39.75 -19.35
C GLY A 794 -14.66 38.76 -20.45
N GLY A 795 -15.46 38.69 -21.51
CA GLY A 795 -15.05 38.06 -22.76
C GLY A 795 -16.24 37.66 -23.64
N ASP A 796 -16.42 36.36 -23.81
CA ASP A 796 -17.53 35.77 -24.57
C ASP A 796 -18.70 35.37 -23.62
N GLY A 797 -19.51 36.35 -23.20
CA GLY A 797 -20.78 36.07 -22.50
C GLY A 797 -21.58 37.29 -22.02
N PHE A 798 -21.84 37.39 -20.71
CA PHE A 798 -22.62 38.50 -20.12
C PHE A 798 -22.04 38.97 -18.78
N ASP A 799 -20.98 39.77 -18.88
CA ASP A 799 -20.01 39.87 -17.80
C ASP A 799 -20.27 41.04 -16.84
N THR A 800 -19.99 40.82 -15.55
CA THR A 800 -20.35 41.72 -14.46
C THR A 800 -19.11 42.28 -13.76
N ALA A 801 -18.84 43.58 -13.94
CA ALA A 801 -17.94 44.33 -13.06
C ALA A 801 -18.70 44.74 -11.78
N ASP A 802 -18.18 44.38 -10.60
CA ASP A 802 -18.83 44.65 -9.32
C ASP A 802 -18.00 45.59 -8.42
N TYR A 803 -18.65 46.69 -8.04
CA TYR A 803 -18.12 47.72 -7.16
C TYR A 803 -18.92 47.85 -5.85
N SER A 804 -19.66 46.79 -5.46
CA SER A 804 -20.53 46.79 -4.27
C SER A 804 -19.75 46.96 -2.96
N ALA A 805 -18.50 46.51 -2.93
CA ALA A 805 -17.57 46.71 -1.83
C ALA A 805 -17.00 48.14 -1.75
N SER A 806 -17.26 49.00 -2.75
CA SER A 806 -16.60 50.30 -2.85
C SER A 806 -16.98 51.27 -1.73
N ASN A 807 -15.95 51.89 -1.14
CA ASN A 807 -16.10 52.84 -0.04
C ASN A 807 -16.50 54.28 -0.47
N ALA A 808 -16.66 54.52 -1.77
CA ALA A 808 -17.22 55.75 -2.32
C ALA A 808 -17.94 55.47 -3.66
N GLY A 809 -18.68 56.46 -4.16
CA GLY A 809 -19.52 56.28 -5.36
C GLY A 809 -18.70 56.16 -6.65
N VAL A 810 -19.11 55.24 -7.52
CA VAL A 810 -18.46 54.93 -8.79
C VAL A 810 -19.19 55.57 -9.98
N THR A 811 -18.43 55.99 -10.98
CA THR A 811 -18.95 56.46 -12.27
C THR A 811 -18.41 55.57 -13.38
N ILE A 812 -19.28 54.76 -13.97
CA ILE A 812 -18.98 53.81 -15.04
C ILE A 812 -19.76 54.20 -16.29
N GLN A 813 -19.10 54.11 -17.44
CA GLN A 813 -19.75 54.09 -18.75
C GLN A 813 -19.32 52.85 -19.51
N LEU A 814 -20.26 52.06 -20.04
CA LEU A 814 -19.97 50.87 -20.84
C LEU A 814 -19.78 51.19 -22.34
N SER A 815 -19.19 50.24 -23.07
CA SER A 815 -18.87 50.36 -24.49
C SER A 815 -19.27 49.09 -25.24
N ALA A 816 -20.15 49.22 -26.23
CA ALA A 816 -20.49 48.15 -27.16
C ALA A 816 -19.40 47.91 -28.24
N ASN A 817 -18.20 48.47 -28.07
CA ASN A 817 -17.05 48.22 -28.92
C ASN A 817 -15.98 47.46 -28.10
N PRO A 818 -15.77 46.16 -28.33
CA PRO A 818 -14.79 45.37 -27.58
C PRO A 818 -13.34 45.84 -27.79
N ALA A 819 -13.06 46.63 -28.84
CA ALA A 819 -11.77 47.24 -29.09
C ALA A 819 -11.62 48.66 -28.50
N ALA A 820 -12.53 49.10 -27.63
CA ALA A 820 -12.43 50.37 -26.90
C ALA A 820 -12.95 50.20 -25.47
N GLY A 821 -12.06 49.76 -24.57
CA GLY A 821 -12.31 49.76 -23.14
C GLY A 821 -12.58 51.16 -22.59
N THR A 822 -13.39 51.23 -21.54
CA THR A 822 -13.85 52.48 -20.94
C THR A 822 -13.23 52.72 -19.58
N LEU A 823 -12.90 53.99 -19.34
CA LEU A 823 -12.31 54.41 -18.06
C LEU A 823 -13.40 54.61 -17.01
N GLY A 824 -13.30 53.87 -15.91
CA GLY A 824 -14.03 54.15 -14.68
C GLY A 824 -13.57 55.47 -14.02
N SER A 825 -14.36 55.97 -13.07
CA SER A 825 -13.86 56.99 -12.14
C SER A 825 -14.61 57.01 -10.80
N GLY A 826 -13.86 57.25 -9.72
CA GLY A 826 -14.40 57.37 -8.36
C GLY A 826 -14.61 56.03 -7.66
N GLY A 827 -14.52 56.04 -6.32
CA GLY A 827 -14.59 54.82 -5.53
C GLY A 827 -13.45 53.86 -5.84
N HIS A 828 -13.79 52.60 -6.06
CA HIS A 828 -12.89 51.52 -6.46
C HIS A 828 -12.58 51.59 -7.95
N ALA A 829 -13.51 52.09 -8.76
CA ALA A 829 -13.38 52.28 -10.20
C ALA A 829 -12.42 53.42 -10.62
N ALA A 830 -11.38 53.72 -9.84
CA ALA A 830 -10.67 54.99 -9.87
C ALA A 830 -9.47 55.09 -10.84
N GLY A 831 -9.51 54.29 -11.90
CA GLY A 831 -8.56 54.27 -13.01
C GLY A 831 -8.86 53.18 -14.03
N ASP A 832 -9.77 52.28 -13.68
CA ASP A 832 -10.04 51.01 -14.32
C ASP A 832 -10.37 51.12 -15.80
N VAL A 833 -9.95 50.12 -16.57
CA VAL A 833 -10.30 49.94 -17.98
C VAL A 833 -11.19 48.71 -18.12
N LEU A 834 -12.49 48.93 -18.34
CA LEU A 834 -13.48 47.88 -18.54
C LEU A 834 -13.59 47.55 -20.04
N ASN A 835 -13.42 46.28 -20.41
CA ASN A 835 -13.54 45.76 -21.78
C ASN A 835 -14.49 44.56 -21.75
N THR A 836 -15.40 44.43 -22.73
CA THR A 836 -16.40 43.34 -22.79
C THR A 836 -17.05 43.10 -21.41
N ILE A 837 -17.76 44.13 -20.94
CA ILE A 837 -18.53 44.13 -19.70
C ILE A 837 -19.92 44.65 -20.02
N GLU A 838 -20.93 43.81 -19.81
CA GLU A 838 -22.32 44.11 -20.13
C GLU A 838 -23.13 44.50 -18.89
N ALA A 839 -22.62 44.15 -17.70
CA ALA A 839 -23.27 44.38 -16.42
C ALA A 839 -22.38 45.11 -15.41
N VAL A 840 -22.99 45.97 -14.59
CA VAL A 840 -22.30 46.71 -13.52
C VAL A 840 -23.13 46.69 -12.24
N ILE A 841 -22.47 46.41 -11.12
CA ILE A 841 -23.06 46.51 -9.78
C ILE A 841 -22.42 47.69 -9.04
N GLY A 842 -23.26 48.66 -8.68
CA GLY A 842 -22.88 49.85 -7.91
C GLY A 842 -22.61 49.58 -6.43
N SER A 843 -22.14 50.64 -5.77
CA SER A 843 -21.64 50.70 -4.39
C SER A 843 -22.74 50.90 -3.34
N ALA A 844 -22.37 51.36 -2.14
CA ALA A 844 -23.29 51.87 -1.12
C ALA A 844 -23.40 53.41 -1.10
N PHE A 845 -22.92 54.09 -2.15
CA PHE A 845 -22.75 55.55 -2.23
C PHE A 845 -23.44 56.13 -3.48
N THR A 846 -23.09 57.34 -3.92
CA THR A 846 -23.75 58.02 -5.04
C THR A 846 -23.10 57.62 -6.36
N ASP A 847 -23.72 56.69 -7.08
CA ASP A 847 -23.19 56.13 -8.32
C ASP A 847 -23.77 56.78 -9.59
N THR A 848 -23.05 56.63 -10.70
CA THR A 848 -23.54 56.98 -12.05
C THR A 848 -23.14 55.88 -13.01
N LEU A 849 -24.10 55.02 -13.35
CA LEU A 849 -23.92 53.86 -14.22
C LEU A 849 -24.57 54.14 -15.58
N LEU A 850 -23.78 54.15 -16.64
CA LEU A 850 -24.23 54.42 -18.01
C LEU A 850 -23.94 53.18 -18.87
N GLY A 851 -24.97 52.58 -19.45
CA GLY A 851 -24.82 51.50 -20.42
C GLY A 851 -24.43 52.01 -21.81
N SER A 852 -24.70 51.19 -22.82
CA SER A 852 -24.16 51.30 -24.18
C SER A 852 -25.27 51.20 -25.25
N THR A 853 -24.90 50.83 -26.48
CA THR A 853 -25.87 50.48 -27.53
C THR A 853 -26.17 48.98 -27.60
N GLY A 854 -25.50 48.16 -26.78
CA GLY A 854 -25.84 46.75 -26.53
C GLY A 854 -26.81 46.62 -25.34
N ALA A 855 -27.32 45.42 -25.10
CA ALA A 855 -28.17 45.15 -23.93
C ALA A 855 -27.31 45.07 -22.65
N ASN A 856 -27.63 45.88 -21.64
CA ASN A 856 -26.84 46.02 -20.41
C ASN A 856 -27.65 45.80 -19.14
N LYS A 857 -26.98 45.42 -18.04
CA LYS A 857 -27.60 45.22 -16.71
C LYS A 857 -26.94 46.12 -15.67
N LEU A 858 -27.69 47.10 -15.16
CA LEU A 858 -27.19 48.08 -14.19
C LEU A 858 -27.89 47.87 -12.84
N VAL A 859 -27.12 47.59 -11.78
CA VAL A 859 -27.64 47.37 -10.43
C VAL A 859 -27.19 48.50 -9.51
N SER A 860 -28.13 49.19 -8.87
CA SER A 860 -27.87 50.50 -8.24
C SER A 860 -27.19 50.47 -6.87
N GLY A 861 -26.99 49.29 -6.26
CA GLY A 861 -26.60 49.18 -4.85
C GLY A 861 -27.47 50.03 -3.90
N ALA A 862 -26.88 50.62 -2.87
CA ALA A 862 -27.54 51.59 -1.98
C ALA A 862 -26.98 53.00 -2.25
N GLY A 863 -27.78 54.05 -2.11
CA GLY A 863 -27.33 55.41 -2.44
C GLY A 863 -28.31 56.25 -3.25
N ASN A 864 -27.79 57.26 -3.95
CA ASN A 864 -28.58 58.27 -4.66
C ASN A 864 -28.16 58.34 -6.13
N ASP A 865 -28.61 57.38 -6.93
CA ASP A 865 -27.84 56.94 -8.09
C ASP A 865 -28.53 57.28 -9.40
N ILE A 866 -27.72 57.37 -10.45
CA ILE A 866 -28.18 57.59 -11.82
C ILE A 866 -27.86 56.35 -12.63
N MET A 867 -28.89 55.70 -13.18
CA MET A 867 -28.71 54.58 -14.11
C MET A 867 -29.37 54.92 -15.45
N ARG A 868 -28.68 54.61 -16.54
CA ARG A 868 -29.15 54.81 -17.91
C ARG A 868 -28.81 53.58 -18.74
N GLY A 869 -29.81 52.95 -19.35
CA GLY A 869 -29.62 51.84 -20.29
C GLY A 869 -28.79 52.28 -21.50
N GLY A 870 -29.41 53.00 -22.43
CA GLY A 870 -28.72 53.55 -23.60
C GLY A 870 -29.56 53.38 -24.86
N SER A 871 -29.25 52.39 -25.69
CA SER A 871 -30.11 51.97 -26.81
C SER A 871 -30.34 50.46 -26.88
N GLY A 872 -30.06 49.74 -25.80
CA GLY A 872 -30.17 48.29 -25.74
C GLY A 872 -31.59 47.81 -25.49
N ALA A 873 -31.69 46.66 -24.83
CA ALA A 873 -32.89 46.19 -24.16
C ALA A 873 -32.45 45.89 -22.73
N ASP A 874 -32.51 46.91 -21.89
CA ASP A 874 -31.63 47.07 -20.73
C ASP A 874 -32.34 46.74 -19.42
N LEU A 875 -31.61 46.12 -18.48
CA LEU A 875 -32.11 45.70 -17.18
C LEU A 875 -31.61 46.64 -16.07
N LEU A 876 -32.47 47.55 -15.61
CA LEU A 876 -32.15 48.51 -14.56
C LEU A 876 -32.74 48.04 -13.21
N VAL A 877 -31.86 47.64 -12.30
CA VAL A 877 -32.22 47.00 -11.02
C VAL A 877 -32.00 47.96 -9.85
N ALA A 878 -33.10 48.52 -9.31
CA ALA A 878 -33.10 49.48 -8.21
C ALA A 878 -33.21 48.76 -6.85
N THR A 879 -32.06 48.56 -6.20
CA THR A 879 -31.90 47.91 -4.90
C THR A 879 -31.66 48.91 -3.75
N GLY A 880 -31.43 48.39 -2.54
CA GLY A 880 -30.95 49.17 -1.40
C GLY A 880 -31.86 50.29 -0.89
N THR A 881 -31.26 51.36 -0.39
CA THR A 881 -31.95 52.57 0.11
C THR A 881 -31.42 53.83 -0.59
N GLY A 882 -32.02 54.98 -0.30
CA GLY A 882 -31.74 56.26 -0.99
C GLY A 882 -32.61 56.44 -2.24
N SER A 883 -32.20 57.29 -3.20
CA SER A 883 -33.05 57.75 -4.31
C SER A 883 -32.44 57.49 -5.69
N LYS A 884 -33.06 56.63 -6.50
CA LYS A 884 -32.54 56.25 -7.82
C LYS A 884 -33.22 57.03 -8.94
N THR A 885 -32.47 57.46 -9.95
CA THR A 885 -33.00 58.05 -11.20
C THR A 885 -32.66 57.11 -12.35
N LEU A 886 -33.70 56.60 -13.00
CA LEU A 886 -33.61 55.53 -14.01
C LEU A 886 -34.02 56.09 -15.36
N TYR A 887 -33.21 55.86 -16.38
CA TYR A 887 -33.51 56.11 -17.78
C TYR A 887 -33.38 54.78 -18.51
N GLY A 888 -34.40 54.37 -19.26
CA GLY A 888 -34.27 53.26 -20.20
C GLY A 888 -33.44 53.71 -21.42
N ASP A 889 -34.10 53.78 -22.56
CA ASP A 889 -33.52 54.27 -23.79
C ASP A 889 -33.19 55.78 -23.77
N GLY A 890 -32.38 56.18 -24.75
CA GLY A 890 -32.12 57.57 -25.09
C GLY A 890 -32.28 57.79 -26.58
N ILE A 891 -33.48 58.20 -27.02
CA ILE A 891 -33.88 58.54 -28.41
C ILE A 891 -33.08 59.69 -29.11
N SER A 892 -31.80 59.84 -28.82
CA SER A 892 -30.89 60.87 -29.36
C SER A 892 -29.45 60.40 -29.61
N ASP A 893 -29.09 59.15 -29.34
CA ASP A 893 -27.75 58.60 -29.64
C ASP A 893 -27.60 58.07 -31.09
N GLY A 894 -28.66 57.48 -31.65
CA GLY A 894 -28.70 56.93 -33.02
C GLY A 894 -28.99 55.43 -33.11
N GLY A 895 -29.27 54.74 -32.00
CA GLY A 895 -29.66 53.32 -32.00
C GLY A 895 -31.07 53.04 -32.53
N THR A 896 -31.48 51.78 -32.41
CA THR A 896 -32.90 51.36 -32.50
C THR A 896 -33.29 50.82 -31.14
N ALA A 897 -34.16 51.53 -30.43
CA ALA A 897 -34.57 51.19 -29.07
C ALA A 897 -35.05 49.73 -28.96
N GLY A 898 -34.53 49.02 -27.95
CA GLY A 898 -35.14 47.79 -27.46
C GLY A 898 -36.31 48.08 -26.51
N MET A 899 -36.62 47.10 -25.67
CA MET A 899 -37.63 47.23 -24.62
C MET A 899 -36.96 46.97 -23.28
N ASP A 900 -36.93 47.99 -22.42
CA ASP A 900 -36.20 47.93 -21.16
C ASP A 900 -37.03 47.31 -20.04
N ILE A 901 -36.34 46.87 -18.99
CA ILE A 901 -36.91 46.21 -17.82
C ILE A 901 -36.43 46.93 -16.55
N PHE A 902 -37.36 47.52 -15.81
CA PHE A 902 -37.08 48.17 -14.53
C PHE A 902 -37.44 47.23 -13.37
N GLN A 903 -36.45 46.60 -12.75
CA GLN A 903 -36.65 45.76 -11.56
C GLN A 903 -36.47 46.59 -10.28
N ILE A 904 -37.55 46.74 -9.52
CA ILE A 904 -37.60 47.66 -8.38
C ILE A 904 -37.83 46.91 -7.06
N MET A 905 -36.83 47.02 -6.19
CA MET A 905 -36.66 46.16 -5.02
C MET A 905 -36.46 46.99 -3.74
N GLY A 906 -35.90 48.20 -3.86
CA GLY A 906 -35.75 49.17 -2.75
C GLY A 906 -35.91 50.63 -3.18
N GLY A 907 -35.49 51.56 -2.32
CA GLY A 907 -35.28 52.98 -2.66
C GLY A 907 -36.51 53.86 -2.95
N THR A 908 -36.22 55.12 -3.29
CA THR A 908 -37.18 56.10 -3.83
C THR A 908 -36.82 56.39 -5.29
N ASN A 909 -37.57 55.81 -6.22
CA ASN A 909 -37.12 55.68 -7.61
C ASN A 909 -37.88 56.63 -8.53
N VAL A 910 -37.22 57.17 -9.53
CA VAL A 910 -37.84 57.96 -10.60
C VAL A 910 -37.46 57.32 -11.93
N ILE A 911 -38.43 56.68 -12.61
CA ILE A 911 -38.27 56.26 -14.00
C ILE A 911 -38.60 57.51 -14.84
N ALA A 912 -37.55 58.09 -15.42
CA ALA A 912 -37.52 59.47 -15.91
C ALA A 912 -37.81 59.60 -17.41
N ASP A 913 -37.37 58.61 -18.20
CA ASP A 913 -37.92 58.26 -19.50
C ASP A 913 -38.58 56.89 -19.37
N TYR A 914 -39.80 56.75 -19.91
CA TYR A 914 -40.57 55.51 -19.97
C TYR A 914 -41.29 55.43 -21.32
N GLN A 915 -41.06 54.35 -22.07
CA GLN A 915 -41.75 54.05 -23.32
C GLN A 915 -42.84 52.99 -23.17
N THR A 916 -43.77 52.98 -24.13
CA THR A 916 -44.95 52.09 -24.07
C THR A 916 -44.57 50.65 -24.36
N GLY A 917 -44.58 49.80 -23.32
CA GLY A 917 -44.28 48.37 -23.39
C GLY A 917 -42.93 47.97 -22.77
N GLU A 918 -42.23 48.89 -22.09
CA GLU A 918 -41.15 48.55 -21.17
C GLU A 918 -41.74 47.93 -19.89
N ASP A 919 -41.15 46.85 -19.38
CA ASP A 919 -41.72 46.12 -18.26
C ASP A 919 -41.23 46.67 -16.91
N ILE A 920 -42.16 47.01 -16.02
CA ILE A 920 -41.87 47.46 -14.65
C ILE A 920 -42.19 46.33 -13.68
N TYR A 921 -41.16 45.80 -13.04
CA TYR A 921 -41.28 44.76 -12.02
C TYR A 921 -41.11 45.36 -10.63
N VAL A 922 -42.08 45.16 -9.74
CA VAL A 922 -42.01 45.58 -8.34
C VAL A 922 -42.13 44.39 -7.40
N ASN A 923 -41.35 44.37 -6.31
CA ASN A 923 -41.48 43.32 -5.30
C ASN A 923 -42.82 43.35 -4.53
N SER A 924 -43.51 44.50 -4.54
CA SER A 924 -44.73 44.73 -3.77
C SER A 924 -45.48 45.96 -4.28
N LEU A 925 -46.81 45.95 -4.12
CA LEU A 925 -47.67 47.10 -4.45
C LEU A 925 -48.81 47.22 -3.43
N SER A 926 -48.86 48.36 -2.74
CA SER A 926 -49.91 48.73 -1.77
C SER A 926 -50.78 49.89 -2.24
N ASN A 927 -50.27 50.72 -3.14
CA ASN A 927 -50.95 51.91 -3.68
C ASN A 927 -50.35 52.26 -5.06
N ALA A 928 -51.22 52.66 -5.99
CA ALA A 928 -50.87 53.22 -7.28
C ALA A 928 -51.71 54.48 -7.53
N ALA A 929 -51.08 55.63 -7.74
CA ALA A 929 -51.79 56.90 -7.92
C ALA A 929 -51.03 57.89 -8.82
N LEU A 930 -51.73 58.55 -9.73
CA LEU A 930 -51.20 59.68 -10.51
C LEU A 930 -51.00 60.90 -9.59
N VAL A 931 -49.79 61.45 -9.57
CA VAL A 931 -49.40 62.61 -8.75
C VAL A 931 -48.59 63.61 -9.57
N GLN A 932 -48.54 64.88 -9.13
CA GLN A 932 -47.59 65.86 -9.67
C GLN A 932 -46.28 65.79 -8.89
N LEU A 933 -45.14 65.75 -9.59
CA LEU A 933 -43.83 65.81 -8.97
C LEU A 933 -43.54 67.22 -8.42
N SER A 934 -42.97 67.28 -7.22
CA SER A 934 -42.78 68.54 -6.48
C SER A 934 -41.80 69.47 -7.20
N GLY A 935 -42.29 70.64 -7.64
CA GLY A 935 -41.48 71.69 -8.25
C GLY A 935 -41.45 71.67 -9.79
N GLY A 936 -42.12 70.72 -10.44
CA GLY A 936 -42.15 70.60 -11.91
C GLY A 936 -43.56 70.58 -12.51
N ASN A 937 -43.61 70.56 -13.84
CA ASN A 937 -44.85 70.33 -14.60
C ASN A 937 -45.15 68.84 -14.83
N ASN A 938 -44.29 67.93 -14.37
CA ASN A 938 -44.38 66.52 -14.70
C ASN A 938 -45.43 65.81 -13.83
N LEU A 939 -46.24 64.97 -14.46
CA LEU A 939 -47.15 64.03 -13.81
C LEU A 939 -46.50 62.65 -13.82
N ALA A 940 -46.53 61.98 -12.67
CA ALA A 940 -45.95 60.67 -12.49
C ALA A 940 -46.98 59.69 -11.89
N LEU A 941 -46.98 58.45 -12.36
CA LEU A 941 -47.62 57.35 -11.68
C LEU A 941 -46.75 56.94 -10.49
N ARG A 942 -47.21 57.25 -9.26
CA ARG A 942 -46.55 56.80 -8.05
C ARG A 942 -47.05 55.41 -7.65
N LEU A 943 -46.15 54.45 -7.67
CA LEU A 943 -46.29 53.11 -7.11
C LEU A 943 -45.65 53.10 -5.70
N THR A 944 -46.27 52.43 -4.74
CA THR A 944 -45.75 52.34 -3.36
C THR A 944 -45.80 50.91 -2.87
N GLY A 945 -44.63 50.31 -2.65
CA GLY A 945 -44.46 48.98 -2.08
C GLY A 945 -44.27 49.01 -0.55
N SER A 946 -43.72 47.92 -0.01
CA SER A 946 -43.22 47.84 1.38
C SER A 946 -41.80 48.40 1.52
N THR A 947 -40.96 48.23 0.50
CA THR A 947 -39.55 48.66 0.50
C THR A 947 -39.24 49.81 -0.46
N HIS A 948 -40.13 50.12 -1.41
CA HIS A 948 -39.92 51.13 -2.45
C HIS A 948 -41.03 52.19 -2.52
N THR A 949 -40.71 53.35 -3.08
CA THR A 949 -41.69 54.28 -3.65
C THR A 949 -41.18 54.79 -4.99
N THR A 950 -41.91 54.48 -6.06
CA THR A 950 -41.45 54.62 -7.43
C THR A 950 -42.35 55.55 -8.20
N TYR A 951 -41.78 56.50 -8.94
CA TYR A 951 -42.48 57.52 -9.73
C TYR A 951 -42.14 57.33 -11.21
N VAL A 952 -43.07 56.77 -11.98
CA VAL A 952 -42.93 56.65 -13.44
C VAL A 952 -43.42 57.93 -14.08
N ILE A 953 -42.59 58.67 -14.82
CA ILE A 953 -43.02 59.89 -15.49
C ILE A 953 -43.90 59.52 -16.69
N VAL A 954 -45.17 59.97 -16.68
CA VAL A 954 -46.19 59.58 -17.67
C VAL A 954 -46.76 60.75 -18.48
N GLY A 955 -46.27 61.97 -18.24
CA GLY A 955 -46.69 63.16 -18.99
C GLY A 955 -46.55 64.45 -18.18
N THR A 956 -47.37 65.46 -18.49
CA THR A 956 -47.31 66.78 -17.85
C THR A 956 -48.68 67.33 -17.48
N THR A 957 -48.70 68.32 -16.59
CA THR A 957 -49.88 69.08 -16.18
C THR A 957 -50.55 69.86 -17.32
N ALA A 958 -49.90 69.97 -18.50
CA ALA A 958 -50.49 70.53 -19.71
C ALA A 958 -51.41 69.54 -20.44
N ASP A 959 -51.18 68.22 -20.33
CA ASP A 959 -52.11 67.18 -20.78
C ASP A 959 -52.25 66.06 -19.72
N PRO A 960 -53.07 66.28 -18.68
CA PRO A 960 -53.37 65.23 -17.70
C PRO A 960 -54.22 64.09 -18.30
N THR A 961 -54.79 64.24 -19.50
CA THR A 961 -55.64 63.21 -20.12
C THR A 961 -54.78 62.16 -20.82
N ALA A 962 -53.71 62.57 -21.51
CA ALA A 962 -52.65 61.69 -21.97
C ALA A 962 -51.96 60.98 -20.79
N ALA A 963 -51.56 61.73 -19.75
CA ALA A 963 -50.89 61.18 -18.57
C ALA A 963 -51.74 60.14 -17.80
N THR A 964 -53.06 60.36 -17.72
CA THR A 964 -53.98 59.37 -17.13
C THR A 964 -54.13 58.11 -18.00
N GLN A 965 -54.07 58.23 -19.32
CA GLN A 965 -54.11 57.07 -20.22
C GLN A 965 -52.83 56.24 -20.11
N ALA A 966 -51.65 56.87 -20.19
CA ALA A 966 -50.36 56.19 -20.04
C ALA A 966 -50.25 55.47 -18.68
N ALA A 967 -50.63 56.12 -17.58
CA ALA A 967 -50.67 55.50 -16.26
C ALA A 967 -51.63 54.28 -16.19
N ASN A 968 -52.78 54.32 -16.88
CA ASN A 968 -53.70 53.19 -16.94
C ASN A 968 -53.17 52.05 -17.83
N THR A 969 -52.43 52.35 -18.91
CA THR A 969 -51.74 51.33 -19.73
C THR A 969 -50.77 50.54 -18.86
N ILE A 970 -49.82 51.23 -18.21
CA ILE A 970 -48.82 50.64 -17.30
C ILE A 970 -49.47 49.71 -16.28
N LEU A 971 -50.52 50.19 -15.59
CA LEU A 971 -51.26 49.42 -14.58
C LEU A 971 -52.05 48.21 -15.12
N SER A 972 -52.10 48.00 -16.44
CA SER A 972 -52.91 46.98 -17.10
C SER A 972 -52.13 46.02 -18.01
N THR A 973 -50.97 46.43 -18.52
CA THR A 973 -50.13 45.63 -19.43
C THR A 973 -48.67 45.51 -18.98
N ASP A 974 -48.12 46.53 -18.34
CA ASP A 974 -46.66 46.70 -18.23
C ASP A 974 -46.13 46.60 -16.77
N LEU A 975 -47.01 46.64 -15.75
CA LEU A 975 -46.64 46.54 -14.33
C LEU A 975 -46.86 45.14 -13.75
N PHE A 976 -45.77 44.52 -13.31
CA PHE A 976 -45.75 43.18 -12.72
C PHE A 976 -45.38 43.24 -11.24
N VAL A 977 -46.16 42.57 -10.39
CA VAL A 977 -45.89 42.46 -8.94
C VAL A 977 -45.39 41.05 -8.64
N ASN A 978 -44.10 40.89 -8.36
CA ASN A 978 -43.48 39.60 -8.06
C ASN A 978 -42.87 39.60 -6.64
N PRO A 979 -43.52 38.98 -5.64
CA PRO A 979 -43.02 38.98 -4.26
C PRO A 979 -41.73 38.17 -4.05
N ASN A 980 -41.27 37.44 -5.07
CA ASN A 980 -40.00 36.69 -5.04
C ASN A 980 -38.80 37.55 -5.49
N LEU A 981 -39.00 38.84 -5.81
CA LEU A 981 -37.92 39.82 -6.00
C LEU A 981 -37.29 40.19 -4.65
N ILE A 982 -36.29 39.41 -4.24
CA ILE A 982 -35.50 39.60 -3.01
C ILE A 982 -34.28 40.47 -3.35
N ALA A 983 -34.13 41.57 -2.62
CA ALA A 983 -33.11 42.61 -2.83
C ALA A 983 -31.74 42.27 -2.24
#